data_AF-A0A374P8Z1-F1
#
_entry.id   AF-A0A374P8Z1-F1
#
_cell.length_a   1.000
_cell.length_b   1.000
_cell.length_c   1.000
_cell.angle_alpha   90.00
_cell.angle_beta   90.00
_cell.angle_gamma   90.00
#
_symmetry.space_group_name_H-M   'P 1'
#
loop_
_entity.id
_entity.type
_entity.pdbx_description
1 polymer ?
#
loop_
_entity_poly.entity_id
_entity_poly.type
_entity_poly.pdbx_seq_one_letter_code
_entity_poly.pdbx_strand_id
1 'polypeptide(L)'
;MKKKIHLLPVALAFLIGLGTVGCGNRQKTAGTAPETVTSGVSEEESTKQETESQTAEEVPAYPVGSWDDDYILPDAQTHIYTQEELSSLTREELRIARNEIYARHGRMFKSDDLNTYFSGKSWYQPSVEADAFDDRVLNESETGNLTAVKEAEENAPSEMVTCPKMGREEFPKIDGSTATIPLSQAIYRLATGATEQEAERFIEHDKTTQAYLNLIWGQETDLVIAYEPGESVKKRLKEEGDNLIIKPIGRDALVFMANQGNSVKSLTGRQVIDIYSGKIKNWKAVGGSSQAIRAFQRPENSGSQNLMEKLVMKGTAMAEAPQDYVVSEMGELIEKVSAYDNTGEALGYSVYYYAKNMYQKPELKFMAVDGVMPSSDTIRDGSYPYVSDFYAAVRKDEPKDSNAYRLFEWLTSDDGQALINTLGYVGIQDVKKPLPQGFEGEGEVFKAEIPLSKGEAILADGDYLYGENGIAVFDRSMNLMKFIRHVDNQAVSPFMVWDGRSLLTMQDTLTSNYGLYSIAEERWVCEPVYSDIFITKDGYGLEHAVWVESGVSGEWHYTYDYADKNGTITEKGVPSDEKIWEGEGCEELYYGVKEFMEHNPEIAMKLEVTSDAVSIFGTEFQENIAVIEKGSRNYYYDMRGKCLFEFDKSKLPGGREIMLFPIIVNDHMAYLSVYDSGGTSISSNYIYRDGALVKTLESDSASGTVSTIEECFYTRTSGNYLYVYNYQDEPSAKFLMGYYTSD
;
A
#
# COMPACT_ATOMS: atom_id res chain seq x y z
N MET A 1 -57.81 13.05 -35.93
CA MET A 1 -58.38 11.69 -36.10
C MET A 1 -57.62 10.77 -35.15
N LYS A 2 -58.26 10.03 -34.22
CA LYS A 2 -58.61 8.58 -34.30
C LYS A 2 -57.45 7.72 -34.85
N LYS A 3 -56.93 6.68 -34.17
CA LYS A 3 -57.32 5.88 -32.97
C LYS A 3 -56.09 5.73 -32.04
N LYS A 4 -56.09 5.60 -30.70
CA LYS A 4 -56.99 5.02 -29.65
C LYS A 4 -56.75 3.52 -29.37
N ILE A 5 -56.80 3.14 -28.08
CA ILE A 5 -56.74 1.79 -27.41
C ILE A 5 -55.34 1.51 -26.81
N HIS A 6 -55.15 1.22 -25.50
CA HIS A 6 -55.96 1.52 -24.29
C HIS A 6 -55.07 1.61 -23.01
N LEU A 7 -55.51 1.17 -21.82
CA LEU A 7 -54.77 1.24 -20.53
C LEU A 7 -55.21 0.11 -19.56
N LEU A 8 -54.44 -0.07 -18.46
CA LEU A 8 -54.75 -0.72 -17.16
C LEU A 8 -54.83 -2.27 -17.05
N PRO A 9 -54.10 -2.87 -16.08
CA PRO A 9 -54.44 -4.15 -15.44
C PRO A 9 -55.26 -3.97 -14.14
N VAL A 10 -55.92 -5.05 -13.72
CA VAL A 10 -56.70 -5.27 -12.47
C VAL A 10 -56.33 -6.73 -12.05
N ALA A 11 -56.18 -7.15 -10.79
CA ALA A 11 -57.09 -7.03 -9.65
C ALA A 11 -56.44 -7.38 -8.28
N LEU A 12 -57.08 -6.90 -7.19
CA LEU A 12 -57.44 -7.52 -5.89
C LEU A 12 -56.57 -8.62 -5.21
N ALA A 13 -56.65 -8.89 -3.89
CA ALA A 13 -56.93 -8.11 -2.66
C ALA A 13 -57.09 -9.06 -1.42
N PHE A 14 -56.86 -8.52 -0.21
CA PHE A 14 -57.62 -8.56 1.08
C PHE A 14 -56.63 -8.58 2.29
N LEU A 15 -56.59 -7.60 3.22
CA LEU A 15 -57.51 -7.28 4.36
C LEU A 15 -57.41 -8.32 5.51
N ILE A 16 -57.29 -8.01 6.83
CA ILE A 16 -57.51 -6.81 7.68
C ILE A 16 -56.50 -6.74 8.87
N GLY A 17 -56.21 -5.52 9.36
CA GLY A 17 -55.65 -5.26 10.71
C GLY A 17 -55.62 -3.75 11.02
N LEU A 18 -56.13 -3.30 12.18
CA LEU A 18 -56.42 -1.88 12.49
C LEU A 18 -55.94 -1.44 13.89
N GLY A 19 -55.53 -0.17 14.06
CA GLY A 19 -55.23 0.43 15.38
C GLY A 19 -54.20 1.60 15.37
N THR A 20 -54.32 2.65 14.54
CA THR A 20 -55.02 3.93 14.81
C THR A 20 -54.40 4.93 15.82
N VAL A 21 -53.95 6.09 15.30
CA VAL A 21 -53.99 7.46 15.91
C VAL A 21 -53.05 7.73 17.12
N GLY A 22 -52.34 8.87 17.21
CA GLY A 22 -52.33 10.07 16.34
C GLY A 22 -51.33 11.17 16.72
N CYS A 23 -51.54 12.38 16.18
CA CYS A 23 -50.56 13.46 16.10
C CYS A 23 -50.24 14.23 17.41
N GLY A 24 -49.01 14.75 17.53
CA GLY A 24 -48.60 15.79 18.49
C GLY A 24 -47.19 16.32 18.16
N ASN A 25 -46.91 17.62 18.31
CA ASN A 25 -45.64 18.24 17.87
C ASN A 25 -45.24 19.45 18.76
N ARG A 26 -43.93 19.76 18.78
CA ARG A 26 -43.21 20.95 19.30
C ARG A 26 -42.82 21.06 20.80
N GLN A 27 -41.52 20.84 21.04
CA GLN A 27 -40.51 21.80 21.57
C GLN A 27 -40.72 22.59 22.89
N LYS A 28 -39.67 22.49 23.75
CA LYS A 28 -39.10 23.52 24.67
C LYS A 28 -39.96 23.94 25.90
N THR A 29 -39.41 24.34 27.06
CA THR A 29 -38.01 24.64 27.50
C THR A 29 -37.79 24.36 29.01
N ALA A 30 -36.55 24.52 29.49
CA ALA A 30 -36.03 24.26 30.85
C ALA A 30 -36.71 24.99 32.04
N GLY A 31 -36.49 24.47 33.27
CA GLY A 31 -36.82 25.17 34.53
C GLY A 31 -36.59 24.39 35.84
N THR A 32 -35.43 24.61 36.48
CA THR A 32 -35.07 24.65 37.93
C THR A 32 -35.80 23.83 39.03
N ALA A 33 -35.01 23.32 40.00
CA ALA A 33 -35.39 22.87 41.36
C ALA A 33 -35.58 24.07 42.34
N PRO A 34 -35.74 23.97 43.69
CA PRO A 34 -35.62 22.81 44.62
C PRO A 34 -36.64 22.75 45.82
N GLU A 35 -36.34 21.90 46.83
CA GLU A 35 -36.66 22.06 48.29
C GLU A 35 -38.14 22.02 48.81
N THR A 36 -38.50 21.60 50.05
CA THR A 36 -37.98 20.62 51.08
C THR A 36 -39.01 20.44 52.24
N VAL A 37 -38.93 19.33 53.01
CA VAL A 37 -39.29 19.22 54.48
C VAL A 37 -40.80 19.40 54.84
N THR A 38 -41.45 18.92 55.92
CA THR A 38 -41.23 18.14 57.20
C THR A 38 -42.35 17.05 57.29
N SER A 39 -42.65 16.20 58.29
CA SER A 39 -42.13 15.57 59.56
C SER A 39 -43.20 14.54 60.02
N GLY A 40 -43.02 13.56 60.93
CA GLY A 40 -41.88 13.10 61.74
C GLY A 40 -42.34 12.06 62.81
N VAL A 41 -41.39 11.53 63.61
CA VAL A 41 -41.43 11.33 65.09
C VAL A 41 -42.53 10.43 65.69
N SER A 42 -42.27 9.39 66.52
CA SER A 42 -41.01 8.77 67.01
C SER A 42 -41.25 7.40 67.69
N GLU A 43 -40.14 6.68 67.99
CA GLU A 43 -39.99 5.58 68.99
C GLU A 43 -40.83 4.28 68.81
N GLU A 44 -40.42 3.09 69.30
CA GLU A 44 -39.32 2.75 70.22
C GLU A 44 -38.64 1.38 69.91
N GLU A 45 -37.35 1.28 70.28
CA GLU A 45 -36.49 0.09 70.48
C GLU A 45 -36.30 -1.01 69.39
N SER A 46 -35.25 -1.81 69.61
CA SER A 46 -34.58 -2.64 68.60
C SER A 46 -34.45 -4.11 68.99
N THR A 47 -34.47 -5.01 68.01
CA THR A 47 -33.72 -6.27 68.09
C THR A 47 -33.12 -6.58 66.73
N LYS A 48 -31.80 -6.79 66.67
CA LYS A 48 -31.14 -7.23 65.44
C LYS A 48 -31.37 -8.72 65.21
N GLN A 49 -31.81 -9.08 64.01
CA GLN A 49 -31.37 -10.32 63.36
C GLN A 49 -30.93 -9.98 61.95
N GLU A 50 -29.67 -10.27 61.64
CA GLU A 50 -29.20 -10.35 60.26
C GLU A 50 -29.87 -11.57 59.59
N THR A 51 -30.22 -11.45 58.32
CA THR A 51 -30.74 -12.56 57.51
C THR A 51 -29.86 -12.65 56.28
N GLU A 52 -28.93 -13.61 56.29
CA GLU A 52 -28.12 -13.93 55.12
C GLU A 52 -29.03 -14.51 54.02
N SER A 53 -29.06 -13.86 52.86
CA SER A 53 -29.71 -14.40 51.66
C SER A 53 -28.66 -15.05 50.79
N GLN A 54 -28.22 -16.26 51.17
CA GLN A 54 -27.36 -17.08 50.33
C GLN A 54 -28.11 -17.49 49.06
N THR A 55 -27.80 -16.88 47.92
CA THR A 55 -27.97 -17.54 46.62
C THR A 55 -26.88 -18.59 46.50
N ALA A 56 -27.25 -19.86 46.67
CA ALA A 56 -26.38 -20.97 46.33
C ALA A 56 -26.33 -21.11 44.80
N GLU A 57 -25.12 -21.19 44.26
CA GLU A 57 -24.91 -21.66 42.89
C GLU A 57 -25.25 -23.15 42.83
N GLU A 58 -26.08 -23.57 41.88
CA GLU A 58 -26.35 -25.00 41.67
C GLU A 58 -25.10 -25.63 41.04
N VAL A 59 -24.39 -26.45 41.82
CA VAL A 59 -23.22 -27.19 41.31
C VAL A 59 -23.68 -28.14 40.20
N PRO A 60 -23.09 -28.09 38.99
CA PRO A 60 -23.50 -28.95 37.89
C PRO A 60 -23.37 -30.43 38.24
N ALA A 61 -24.28 -31.25 37.71
CA ALA A 61 -24.36 -32.68 38.03
C ALA A 61 -23.08 -33.44 37.63
N TYR A 62 -22.40 -32.99 36.57
CA TYR A 62 -21.08 -33.44 36.16
C TYR A 62 -20.17 -32.22 36.02
N PRO A 63 -19.26 -31.97 36.98
CA PRO A 63 -18.35 -30.85 36.90
C PRO A 63 -17.31 -31.05 35.78
N VAL A 64 -16.87 -29.93 35.22
CA VAL A 64 -15.66 -29.84 34.40
C VAL A 64 -14.46 -29.50 35.30
N GLY A 65 -13.28 -29.98 34.92
CA GLY A 65 -12.01 -29.63 35.55
C GLY A 65 -11.35 -28.42 34.88
N SER A 66 -10.24 -27.97 35.46
CA SER A 66 -9.40 -26.88 34.95
C SER A 66 -8.11 -27.39 34.30
N TRP A 67 -7.34 -26.49 33.68
CA TRP A 67 -6.02 -26.80 33.09
C TRP A 67 -5.08 -27.64 33.98
N ASP A 68 -5.05 -27.35 35.28
CA ASP A 68 -4.17 -27.97 36.28
C ASP A 68 -4.66 -29.34 36.79
N ASP A 69 -5.96 -29.66 36.66
CA ASP A 69 -6.54 -30.93 37.12
C ASP A 69 -6.09 -32.13 36.27
N ASP A 70 -6.20 -33.36 36.79
CA ASP A 70 -5.84 -34.57 36.01
C ASP A 70 -6.68 -34.69 34.72
N TYR A 71 -7.95 -34.26 34.74
CA TYR A 71 -8.87 -34.29 33.59
C TYR A 71 -9.77 -33.04 33.56
N ILE A 72 -9.98 -32.45 32.38
CA ILE A 72 -10.95 -31.38 32.15
C ILE A 72 -12.38 -31.94 32.00
N LEU A 73 -12.54 -33.15 31.48
CA LEU A 73 -13.85 -33.83 31.39
C LEU A 73 -13.85 -35.18 32.12
N PRO A 74 -13.75 -35.23 33.47
CA PRO A 74 -13.62 -36.47 34.24
C PRO A 74 -14.51 -37.62 33.74
N ASP A 75 -15.81 -37.36 33.59
CA ASP A 75 -16.85 -38.34 33.26
C ASP A 75 -17.09 -38.55 31.75
N ALA A 76 -16.20 -38.08 30.87
CA ALA A 76 -16.36 -38.12 29.40
C ALA A 76 -16.65 -39.51 28.80
N GLN A 77 -16.31 -40.58 29.53
CA GLN A 77 -16.55 -41.97 29.10
C GLN A 77 -17.96 -42.48 29.45
N THR A 78 -18.74 -41.72 30.23
CA THR A 78 -20.03 -42.13 30.80
C THR A 78 -21.12 -41.07 30.72
N HIS A 79 -20.78 -39.78 30.67
CA HIS A 79 -21.70 -38.64 30.49
C HIS A 79 -21.47 -37.95 29.15
N ILE A 80 -22.49 -37.26 28.62
CA ILE A 80 -22.35 -36.32 27.50
C ILE A 80 -22.60 -34.91 28.06
N TYR A 81 -21.52 -34.13 28.20
CA TYR A 81 -21.55 -32.78 28.75
C TYR A 81 -22.41 -31.85 27.89
N THR A 82 -23.24 -31.06 28.57
CA THR A 82 -24.14 -30.08 27.95
C THR A 82 -23.45 -28.73 27.72
N GLN A 83 -24.02 -27.89 26.85
CA GLN A 83 -23.52 -26.51 26.62
C GLN A 83 -23.51 -25.65 27.89
N GLU A 84 -24.35 -25.96 28.88
CA GLU A 84 -24.38 -25.28 30.18
C GLU A 84 -23.23 -25.75 31.09
N GLU A 85 -22.99 -27.06 31.17
CA GLU A 85 -21.85 -27.64 31.92
C GLU A 85 -20.48 -27.25 31.32
N LEU A 86 -20.41 -27.04 30.00
CA LEU A 86 -19.22 -26.58 29.29
C LEU A 86 -19.02 -25.05 29.34
N SER A 87 -20.03 -24.27 29.76
CA SER A 87 -20.04 -22.80 29.61
C SER A 87 -19.00 -22.05 30.44
N SER A 88 -18.42 -22.68 31.47
CA SER A 88 -17.36 -22.11 32.30
C SER A 88 -15.95 -22.30 31.74
N LEU A 89 -15.76 -23.17 30.74
CA LEU A 89 -14.45 -23.45 30.16
C LEU A 89 -14.05 -22.36 29.15
N THR A 90 -12.78 -21.97 29.18
CA THR A 90 -12.22 -21.16 28.10
C THR A 90 -12.19 -21.95 26.79
N ARG A 91 -12.12 -21.23 25.66
CA ARG A 91 -12.00 -21.85 24.32
C ARG A 91 -10.77 -22.76 24.21
N GLU A 92 -9.71 -22.45 24.94
CA GLU A 92 -8.47 -23.23 24.97
C GLU A 92 -8.61 -24.48 25.83
N GLU A 93 -9.28 -24.39 26.99
CA GLU A 93 -9.64 -25.58 27.80
C GLU A 93 -10.62 -26.49 27.05
N LEU A 94 -11.54 -25.95 26.24
CA LEU A 94 -12.39 -26.72 25.33
C LEU A 94 -11.58 -27.43 24.24
N ARG A 95 -10.57 -26.76 23.65
CA ARG A 95 -9.61 -27.38 22.73
C ARG A 95 -8.81 -28.50 23.41
N ILE A 96 -8.38 -28.34 24.67
CA ILE A 96 -7.72 -29.40 25.44
C ILE A 96 -8.70 -30.55 25.72
N ALA A 97 -9.89 -30.27 26.24
CA ALA A 97 -10.96 -31.24 26.55
C ALA A 97 -11.31 -32.13 25.35
N ARG A 98 -11.46 -31.53 24.15
CA ARG A 98 -11.69 -32.26 22.90
C ARG A 98 -10.52 -33.19 22.56
N ASN A 99 -9.29 -32.78 22.81
CA ASN A 99 -8.10 -33.60 22.56
C ASN A 99 -7.88 -34.67 23.65
N GLU A 100 -8.30 -34.42 24.88
CA GLU A 100 -8.20 -35.35 26.02
C GLU A 100 -8.92 -36.67 25.73
N ILE A 101 -10.10 -36.59 25.10
CA ILE A 101 -10.87 -37.77 24.67
C ILE A 101 -10.01 -38.70 23.80
N TYR A 102 -9.24 -38.17 22.84
CA TYR A 102 -8.32 -38.98 22.04
C TYR A 102 -7.07 -39.40 22.83
N ALA A 103 -6.56 -38.53 23.72
CA ALA A 103 -5.39 -38.82 24.55
C ALA A 103 -5.62 -40.01 25.49
N ARG A 104 -6.85 -40.16 26.04
CA ARG A 104 -7.26 -41.31 26.88
C ARG A 104 -7.13 -42.66 26.14
N HIS A 105 -7.21 -42.65 24.80
CA HIS A 105 -6.99 -43.81 23.93
C HIS A 105 -5.58 -43.86 23.32
N GLY A 106 -4.62 -43.09 23.86
CA GLY A 106 -3.20 -43.15 23.50
C GLY A 106 -2.83 -42.49 22.17
N ARG A 107 -3.71 -41.64 21.61
CA ARG A 107 -3.43 -40.88 20.38
C ARG A 107 -2.33 -39.84 20.62
N MET A 108 -1.30 -39.86 19.77
CA MET A 108 -0.26 -38.83 19.69
C MET A 108 -0.73 -37.64 18.86
N PHE A 109 -0.20 -36.44 19.14
CA PHE A 109 -0.62 -35.20 18.48
C PHE A 109 0.45 -34.68 17.51
N LYS A 110 0.04 -33.84 16.56
CA LYS A 110 0.93 -33.16 15.60
C LYS A 110 1.40 -31.78 16.04
N SER A 111 0.83 -31.23 17.12
CA SER A 111 1.27 -29.95 17.69
C SER A 111 1.97 -30.19 19.02
N ASP A 112 3.09 -29.50 19.21
CA ASP A 112 4.01 -29.74 20.31
C ASP A 112 3.45 -29.29 21.66
N ASP A 113 2.51 -28.35 21.66
CA ASP A 113 1.78 -27.88 22.85
C ASP A 113 0.90 -28.99 23.45
N LEU A 114 0.11 -29.69 22.63
CA LEU A 114 -0.73 -30.81 23.06
C LEU A 114 0.14 -31.99 23.52
N ASN A 115 1.20 -32.30 22.78
CA ASN A 115 2.16 -33.32 23.20
C ASN A 115 2.81 -32.97 24.55
N THR A 116 3.18 -31.71 24.76
CA THR A 116 3.77 -31.23 26.02
C THR A 116 2.76 -31.31 27.17
N TYR A 117 1.52 -30.85 26.96
CA TYR A 117 0.45 -30.88 27.95
C TYR A 117 0.13 -32.32 28.39
N PHE A 118 -0.21 -33.21 27.44
CA PHE A 118 -0.61 -34.57 27.79
C PHE A 118 0.57 -35.41 28.31
N SER A 119 1.80 -35.18 27.87
CA SER A 119 2.99 -35.86 28.45
C SER A 119 3.26 -35.47 29.91
N GLY A 120 2.67 -34.39 30.41
CA GLY A 120 2.65 -34.04 31.84
C GLY A 120 1.60 -34.78 32.66
N LYS A 121 0.57 -35.37 32.04
CA LYS A 121 -0.54 -36.05 32.73
C LYS A 121 -0.21 -37.52 33.00
N SER A 122 -0.36 -37.95 34.26
CA SER A 122 0.14 -39.25 34.74
C SER A 122 -0.52 -40.49 34.10
N TRP A 123 -1.70 -40.31 33.50
CA TRP A 123 -2.49 -41.36 32.86
C TRP A 123 -2.24 -41.51 31.35
N TYR A 124 -1.58 -40.54 30.70
CA TYR A 124 -1.40 -40.55 29.25
C TYR A 124 -0.30 -41.53 28.82
N GLN A 125 -0.62 -42.42 27.86
CA GLN A 125 0.33 -43.36 27.27
C GLN A 125 0.29 -43.26 25.74
N PRO A 126 1.17 -42.43 25.13
CA PRO A 126 1.24 -42.30 23.68
C PRO A 126 1.61 -43.65 23.06
N SER A 127 0.76 -44.13 22.14
CA SER A 127 0.88 -45.47 21.55
C SER A 127 0.35 -45.58 20.11
N VAL A 128 -0.41 -44.59 19.62
CA VAL A 128 -0.93 -44.56 18.25
C VAL A 128 -0.66 -43.20 17.60
N GLU A 129 0.01 -43.21 16.45
CA GLU A 129 0.32 -42.00 15.67
C GLU A 129 -0.94 -41.26 15.21
N ALA A 130 -0.85 -39.93 15.10
CA ALA A 130 -1.99 -39.04 14.85
C ALA A 130 -2.82 -39.40 13.60
N ASP A 131 -2.17 -39.94 12.56
CA ASP A 131 -2.76 -40.32 11.26
C ASP A 131 -3.13 -41.83 11.18
N ALA A 132 -2.78 -42.61 12.20
CA ALA A 132 -3.06 -44.04 12.31
C ALA A 132 -4.15 -44.37 13.35
N PHE A 133 -4.68 -43.34 14.02
CA PHE A 133 -5.77 -43.48 14.98
C PHE A 133 -7.10 -43.84 14.30
N ASP A 134 -7.94 -44.60 14.99
CA ASP A 134 -9.19 -45.14 14.49
C ASP A 134 -10.32 -44.77 15.46
N ASP A 135 -11.10 -43.74 15.12
CA ASP A 135 -12.16 -43.18 15.97
C ASP A 135 -13.22 -44.20 16.42
N ARG A 136 -13.26 -45.39 15.80
CA ARG A 136 -14.09 -46.53 16.22
C ARG A 136 -13.71 -47.15 17.57
N VAL A 137 -12.61 -46.71 18.19
CA VAL A 137 -12.29 -47.07 19.60
C VAL A 137 -13.10 -46.24 20.60
N LEU A 138 -13.62 -45.08 20.18
CA LEU A 138 -14.39 -44.18 21.03
C LEU A 138 -15.79 -44.72 21.29
N ASN A 139 -16.32 -44.49 22.49
CA ASN A 139 -17.67 -44.87 22.86
C ASN A 139 -18.72 -43.80 22.48
N GLU A 140 -20.00 -44.09 22.73
CA GLU A 140 -21.13 -43.20 22.38
C GLU A 140 -21.05 -41.85 23.13
N SER A 141 -20.67 -41.87 24.41
CA SER A 141 -20.48 -40.66 25.23
C SER A 141 -19.27 -39.85 24.76
N GLU A 142 -18.14 -40.50 24.49
CA GLU A 142 -16.92 -39.87 23.97
C GLU A 142 -17.18 -39.20 22.60
N THR A 143 -17.92 -39.86 21.72
CA THR A 143 -18.33 -39.31 20.41
C THR A 143 -19.32 -38.15 20.55
N GLY A 144 -20.26 -38.25 21.50
CA GLY A 144 -21.17 -37.16 21.86
C GLY A 144 -20.43 -35.93 22.39
N ASN A 145 -19.47 -36.13 23.30
CA ASN A 145 -18.64 -35.07 23.86
C ASN A 145 -17.78 -34.39 22.79
N LEU A 146 -17.18 -35.12 21.85
CA LEU A 146 -16.47 -34.51 20.71
C LEU A 146 -17.36 -33.57 19.88
N THR A 147 -18.67 -33.83 19.83
CA THR A 147 -19.63 -32.94 19.17
C THR A 147 -19.99 -31.74 20.05
N ALA A 148 -20.36 -31.97 21.32
CA ALA A 148 -20.78 -30.92 22.25
C ALA A 148 -19.64 -29.92 22.57
N VAL A 149 -18.43 -30.42 22.83
CA VAL A 149 -17.24 -29.60 23.10
C VAL A 149 -16.85 -28.79 21.86
N LYS A 150 -17.01 -29.34 20.65
CA LYS A 150 -16.75 -28.59 19.42
C LYS A 150 -17.78 -27.48 19.20
N GLU A 151 -19.06 -27.73 19.48
CA GLU A 151 -20.10 -26.69 19.47
C GLU A 151 -19.84 -25.63 20.54
N ALA A 152 -19.35 -26.00 21.72
CA ALA A 152 -18.91 -25.04 22.75
C ALA A 152 -17.71 -24.21 22.28
N GLU A 153 -16.68 -24.84 21.68
CA GLU A 153 -15.47 -24.19 21.14
C GLU A 153 -15.74 -23.25 19.95
N GLU A 154 -16.85 -23.47 19.23
CA GLU A 154 -17.38 -22.58 18.19
C GLU A 154 -18.22 -21.41 18.74
N ASN A 155 -18.83 -21.57 19.91
CA ASN A 155 -19.64 -20.53 20.58
C ASN A 155 -18.89 -19.71 21.66
N ALA A 156 -17.78 -20.24 22.19
CA ALA A 156 -17.04 -19.63 23.29
C ALA A 156 -16.45 -18.27 22.90
N PRO A 157 -16.47 -17.24 23.79
CA PRO A 157 -15.81 -15.98 23.54
C PRO A 157 -14.31 -16.19 23.28
N SER A 158 -13.88 -15.99 22.03
CA SER A 158 -12.47 -16.11 21.69
C SER A 158 -11.71 -14.94 22.31
N GLU A 159 -10.65 -15.25 23.06
CA GLU A 159 -9.72 -14.24 23.56
C GLU A 159 -9.20 -13.36 22.42
N MET A 160 -9.00 -12.07 22.69
CA MET A 160 -8.38 -11.16 21.72
C MET A 160 -6.89 -11.46 21.58
N VAL A 161 -6.35 -11.23 20.38
CA VAL A 161 -4.90 -11.27 20.12
C VAL A 161 -4.16 -10.31 21.05
N THR A 162 -3.26 -10.86 21.87
CA THR A 162 -2.30 -10.09 22.66
C THR A 162 -0.96 -10.01 21.94
N CYS A 163 -0.09 -9.08 22.37
CA CYS A 163 1.24 -8.89 21.80
C CYS A 163 2.18 -8.41 22.91
N PRO A 164 3.47 -8.79 22.91
CA PRO A 164 4.48 -8.19 23.78
C PRO A 164 4.39 -6.67 23.76
N LYS A 165 4.12 -6.07 24.92
CA LYS A 165 4.05 -4.61 25.09
C LYS A 165 5.45 -4.02 25.28
N MET A 166 5.65 -2.82 24.73
CA MET A 166 6.88 -2.02 24.77
C MET A 166 6.57 -0.55 24.45
N GLY A 167 7.44 0.37 24.86
CA GLY A 167 7.40 1.77 24.44
C GLY A 167 7.74 1.95 22.95
N ARG A 168 7.33 3.08 22.37
CA ARG A 168 7.62 3.40 20.95
C ARG A 168 9.12 3.56 20.67
N GLU A 169 9.84 4.19 21.61
CA GLU A 169 11.30 4.33 21.60
C GLU A 169 12.04 3.00 21.88
N GLU A 170 11.33 1.98 22.36
CA GLU A 170 11.86 0.64 22.66
C GLU A 170 11.50 -0.40 21.58
N PHE A 171 10.72 0.00 20.57
CA PHE A 171 10.26 -0.91 19.52
C PHE A 171 11.40 -1.20 18.54
N PRO A 172 11.68 -2.48 18.23
CA PRO A 172 12.81 -2.87 17.38
C PRO A 172 12.59 -2.41 15.94
N LYS A 173 13.67 -2.07 15.22
CA LYS A 173 13.54 -1.70 13.80
C LYS A 173 13.19 -2.95 12.98
N ILE A 174 11.97 -2.97 12.46
CA ILE A 174 11.45 -4.04 11.59
C ILE A 174 11.58 -3.62 10.14
N ASP A 175 12.18 -4.49 9.34
CA ASP A 175 12.39 -4.34 7.89
C ASP A 175 11.83 -5.59 7.17
N GLY A 176 11.70 -5.58 5.84
CA GLY A 176 11.20 -6.76 5.13
C GLY A 176 10.78 -6.59 3.68
N SER A 177 9.80 -7.41 3.29
CA SER A 177 9.22 -7.39 1.94
C SER A 177 8.10 -6.34 1.85
N THR A 178 7.89 -5.73 0.68
CA THR A 178 6.79 -4.77 0.45
C THR A 178 5.41 -5.37 0.81
N ALA A 179 5.22 -6.67 0.54
CA ALA A 179 3.97 -7.38 0.85
C ALA A 179 3.74 -7.65 2.35
N THR A 180 4.75 -7.49 3.22
CA THR A 180 4.64 -7.73 4.67
C THR A 180 4.51 -6.45 5.49
N ILE A 181 4.53 -5.27 4.85
CA ILE A 181 4.34 -3.95 5.49
C ILE A 181 3.09 -3.94 6.41
N PRO A 182 1.89 -4.41 5.99
CA PRO A 182 0.71 -4.42 6.86
C PRO A 182 0.85 -5.29 8.12
N LEU A 183 1.68 -6.35 8.07
CA LEU A 183 1.94 -7.20 9.23
C LEU A 183 2.84 -6.45 10.23
N SER A 184 3.94 -5.86 9.77
CA SER A 184 4.83 -5.03 10.60
C SER A 184 4.12 -3.83 11.24
N GLN A 185 3.26 -3.14 10.49
CA GLN A 185 2.39 -2.06 11.00
C GLN A 185 1.44 -2.55 12.10
N ALA A 186 0.77 -3.68 11.88
CA ALA A 186 -0.14 -4.23 12.87
C ALA A 186 0.58 -4.68 14.15
N ILE A 187 1.80 -5.24 14.04
CA ILE A 187 2.66 -5.57 15.18
C ILE A 187 3.00 -4.30 15.97
N TYR A 188 3.41 -3.21 15.30
CA TYR A 188 3.71 -1.94 15.96
C TYR A 188 2.51 -1.37 16.71
N ARG A 189 1.33 -1.36 16.08
CA ARG A 189 0.05 -0.96 16.72
C ARG A 189 -0.27 -1.82 17.94
N LEU A 190 -0.16 -3.15 17.83
CA LEU A 190 -0.45 -4.08 18.93
C LEU A 190 0.54 -3.94 20.08
N ALA A 191 1.84 -3.75 19.80
CA ALA A 191 2.89 -3.67 20.81
C ALA A 191 2.87 -2.34 21.56
N THR A 192 2.68 -1.22 20.86
CA THR A 192 2.86 0.14 21.40
C THR A 192 1.55 0.90 21.67
N GLY A 193 0.42 0.45 21.11
CA GLY A 193 -0.84 1.20 21.14
C GLY A 193 -0.88 2.40 20.18
N ALA A 194 -0.03 2.41 19.15
CA ALA A 194 -0.04 3.42 18.10
C ALA A 194 -1.30 3.36 17.20
N THR A 195 -1.63 4.49 16.58
CA THR A 195 -2.66 4.58 15.52
C THR A 195 -2.18 3.97 14.20
N GLU A 196 -3.09 3.84 13.23
CA GLU A 196 -2.78 3.45 11.85
C GLU A 196 -1.71 4.36 11.23
N GLN A 197 -1.95 5.67 11.22
CA GLN A 197 -1.06 6.68 10.64
C GLN A 197 0.31 6.74 11.34
N GLU A 198 0.34 6.54 12.67
CA GLU A 198 1.59 6.43 13.42
C GLU A 198 2.40 5.17 13.05
N ALA A 199 1.73 4.10 12.61
CA ALA A 199 2.37 2.87 12.15
C ALA A 199 2.82 2.94 10.69
N GLU A 200 1.98 3.52 9.82
CA GLU A 200 2.30 3.76 8.41
C GLU A 200 3.52 4.66 8.24
N ARG A 201 3.74 5.58 9.19
CA ARG A 201 4.90 6.47 9.22
C ARG A 201 6.13 5.92 9.96
N PHE A 202 6.00 4.88 10.78
CA PHE A 202 7.11 4.33 11.57
C PHE A 202 7.73 3.07 10.93
N ILE A 203 6.95 2.31 10.16
CA ILE A 203 7.39 1.03 9.59
C ILE A 203 7.82 1.21 8.13
N GLU A 204 9.12 1.04 7.87
CA GLU A 204 9.75 1.18 6.55
C GLU A 204 10.46 -0.12 6.15
N HIS A 205 10.32 -0.55 4.88
CA HIS A 205 10.78 -1.87 4.40
C HIS A 205 11.56 -1.75 3.07
N ASP A 206 12.87 -2.05 3.08
CA ASP A 206 13.81 -1.86 1.95
C ASP A 206 13.72 -2.93 0.84
N LYS A 207 12.63 -3.72 0.82
CA LYS A 207 12.43 -4.92 -0.03
C LYS A 207 13.32 -6.10 0.42
N THR A 208 12.87 -7.32 0.08
CA THR A 208 13.40 -8.61 0.58
C THR A 208 14.92 -8.73 0.60
N THR A 209 15.61 -8.33 -0.47
CA THR A 209 17.07 -8.50 -0.58
C THR A 209 17.81 -7.61 0.39
N GLN A 210 17.47 -6.32 0.43
CA GLN A 210 18.18 -5.33 1.23
C GLN A 210 17.88 -5.52 2.72
N ALA A 211 16.63 -5.85 3.08
CA ALA A 211 16.24 -6.13 4.47
C ALA A 211 17.12 -7.20 5.14
N TYR A 212 17.41 -8.30 4.43
CA TYR A 212 18.35 -9.29 4.95
C TYR A 212 19.79 -8.77 5.03
N LEU A 213 20.26 -7.98 4.07
CA LEU A 213 21.62 -7.41 4.10
C LEU A 213 21.80 -6.42 5.26
N ASN A 214 20.80 -5.55 5.50
CA ASN A 214 20.72 -4.64 6.65
C ASN A 214 20.88 -5.42 7.97
N LEU A 215 20.09 -6.49 8.15
CA LEU A 215 20.14 -7.34 9.35
C LEU A 215 21.47 -8.12 9.48
N ILE A 216 22.03 -8.62 8.38
CA ILE A 216 23.31 -9.36 8.34
C ILE A 216 24.48 -8.46 8.78
N TRP A 217 24.50 -7.20 8.35
CA TRP A 217 25.57 -6.24 8.66
C TRP A 217 25.32 -5.44 9.93
N GLY A 218 24.17 -5.61 10.59
CA GLY A 218 23.81 -4.85 11.79
C GLY A 218 23.51 -3.37 11.51
N GLN A 219 23.09 -3.05 10.28
CA GLN A 219 22.69 -1.69 9.88
C GLN A 219 21.28 -1.40 10.39
N GLU A 220 21.21 -1.06 11.67
CA GLU A 220 20.03 -0.61 12.44
C GLU A 220 18.84 -1.57 12.54
N THR A 221 18.70 -2.55 11.64
CA THR A 221 17.59 -3.51 11.58
C THR A 221 17.78 -4.61 12.61
N ASP A 222 16.72 -4.93 13.37
CA ASP A 222 16.76 -5.96 14.42
C ASP A 222 15.95 -7.22 14.08
N LEU A 223 14.86 -7.05 13.33
CA LEU A 223 13.92 -8.10 12.94
C LEU A 223 13.52 -7.93 11.48
N VAL A 224 13.72 -8.97 10.67
CA VAL A 224 13.25 -9.00 9.27
C VAL A 224 12.01 -9.86 9.14
N ILE A 225 10.99 -9.37 8.43
CA ILE A 225 9.76 -10.09 8.10
C ILE A 225 9.62 -10.14 6.57
N ALA A 226 10.06 -11.23 5.93
CA ALA A 226 10.26 -11.27 4.49
C ALA A 226 10.06 -12.65 3.84
N TYR A 227 9.89 -12.69 2.51
CA TYR A 227 9.98 -13.92 1.72
C TYR A 227 11.39 -14.54 1.77
N GLU A 228 11.57 -15.74 1.19
CA GLU A 228 12.87 -16.45 1.20
C GLU A 228 14.01 -15.60 0.59
N PRO A 229 15.19 -15.54 1.23
CA PRO A 229 16.35 -14.82 0.67
C PRO A 229 16.83 -15.40 -0.66
N GLY A 230 17.22 -14.53 -1.59
CA GLY A 230 17.84 -14.89 -2.87
C GLY A 230 19.22 -15.53 -2.70
N GLU A 231 19.75 -16.15 -3.75
CA GLU A 231 21.05 -16.85 -3.70
C GLU A 231 22.25 -15.91 -3.42
N SER A 232 22.14 -14.62 -3.78
CA SER A 232 23.10 -13.58 -3.38
C SER A 232 23.17 -13.41 -1.85
N VAL A 233 22.01 -13.29 -1.20
CA VAL A 233 21.88 -13.18 0.26
C VAL A 233 22.31 -14.50 0.94
N LYS A 234 21.90 -15.66 0.42
CA LYS A 234 22.34 -16.98 0.93
C LYS A 234 23.84 -17.21 0.80
N LYS A 235 24.49 -16.61 -0.19
CA LYS A 235 25.96 -16.59 -0.33
C LYS A 235 26.57 -15.70 0.75
N ARG A 236 26.10 -14.46 0.90
CA ARG A 236 26.60 -13.54 1.95
C ARG A 236 26.39 -14.10 3.36
N LEU A 237 25.24 -14.72 3.66
CA LEU A 237 24.97 -15.40 4.94
C LEU A 237 26.08 -16.39 5.29
N LYS A 238 26.47 -17.25 4.35
CA LYS A 238 27.56 -18.24 4.56
C LYS A 238 28.93 -17.58 4.71
N GLU A 239 29.16 -16.45 4.04
CA GLU A 239 30.39 -15.66 4.18
C GLU A 239 30.51 -15.03 5.57
N GLU A 240 29.39 -14.63 6.18
CA GLU A 240 29.30 -14.17 7.58
C GLU A 240 29.07 -15.31 8.61
N GLY A 241 29.28 -16.58 8.23
CA GLY A 241 29.17 -17.72 9.16
C GLY A 241 27.74 -18.14 9.54
N ASP A 242 26.78 -17.89 8.64
CA ASP A 242 25.34 -18.08 8.83
C ASP A 242 24.81 -17.33 10.07
N ASN A 243 25.12 -16.04 10.22
CA ASN A 243 24.90 -15.28 11.46
C ASN A 243 23.43 -15.06 11.90
N LEU A 244 22.43 -15.47 11.12
CA LEU A 244 20.99 -15.31 11.43
C LEU A 244 20.30 -16.59 11.93
N ILE A 245 19.21 -16.39 12.69
CA ILE A 245 18.15 -17.37 12.93
C ILE A 245 16.98 -16.98 12.01
N ILE A 246 16.51 -17.91 11.17
CA ILE A 246 15.41 -17.69 10.23
C ILE A 246 14.37 -18.79 10.47
N LYS A 247 13.08 -18.44 10.63
CA LYS A 247 11.99 -19.43 10.78
C LYS A 247 10.75 -19.03 9.97
N PRO A 248 10.01 -20.00 9.39
CA PRO A 248 8.77 -19.72 8.69
C PRO A 248 7.70 -19.26 9.71
N ILE A 249 6.95 -18.23 9.36
CA ILE A 249 5.85 -17.69 10.18
C ILE A 249 4.50 -17.77 9.46
N GLY A 250 4.52 -17.90 8.14
CA GLY A 250 3.34 -18.03 7.31
C GLY A 250 3.71 -18.52 5.92
N ARG A 251 2.69 -18.58 5.06
CA ARG A 251 2.75 -19.02 3.68
C ARG A 251 2.06 -18.04 2.76
N ASP A 252 2.50 -18.10 1.53
CA ASP A 252 1.93 -17.42 0.38
C ASP A 252 1.98 -18.39 -0.81
N ALA A 253 1.42 -18.02 -1.95
CA ALA A 253 1.55 -18.80 -3.17
C ALA A 253 1.64 -17.92 -4.40
N LEU A 254 2.36 -18.39 -5.42
CA LEU A 254 2.33 -17.76 -6.74
C LEU A 254 1.01 -18.13 -7.44
N VAL A 255 0.11 -17.16 -7.53
CA VAL A 255 -1.25 -17.34 -8.04
C VAL A 255 -1.42 -16.68 -9.39
N PHE A 256 -2.14 -17.36 -10.28
CA PHE A 256 -2.42 -16.90 -11.63
C PHE A 256 -3.78 -16.21 -11.70
N MET A 257 -3.87 -15.15 -12.49
CA MET A 257 -5.09 -14.34 -12.62
C MET A 257 -5.36 -13.90 -14.06
N ALA A 258 -6.63 -13.72 -14.38
CA ALA A 258 -7.11 -13.22 -15.67
C ALA A 258 -8.45 -12.49 -15.49
N ASN A 259 -8.89 -11.80 -16.53
CA ASN A 259 -10.21 -11.14 -16.54
C ASN A 259 -11.37 -12.12 -16.33
N GLN A 260 -12.42 -11.65 -15.66
CA GLN A 260 -13.66 -12.39 -15.40
C GLN A 260 -14.27 -12.99 -16.67
N GLY A 261 -14.19 -12.27 -17.80
CA GLY A 261 -14.63 -12.74 -19.13
C GLY A 261 -13.88 -13.95 -19.71
N ASN A 262 -12.68 -14.31 -19.24
CA ASN A 262 -11.95 -15.47 -19.76
C ASN A 262 -12.69 -16.78 -19.43
N SER A 263 -13.04 -17.57 -20.45
CA SER A 263 -13.75 -18.85 -20.28
C SER A 263 -12.98 -19.93 -19.48
N VAL A 264 -11.65 -19.83 -19.40
CA VAL A 264 -10.80 -20.83 -18.73
C VAL A 264 -10.86 -20.65 -17.22
N LYS A 265 -11.03 -21.77 -16.50
CA LYS A 265 -11.10 -21.82 -15.03
C LYS A 265 -9.87 -22.43 -14.37
N SER A 266 -9.14 -23.29 -15.10
CA SER A 266 -7.93 -23.92 -14.61
C SER A 266 -6.93 -24.17 -15.72
N LEU A 267 -5.65 -24.11 -15.38
CA LEU A 267 -4.52 -24.54 -16.19
C LEU A 267 -3.81 -25.68 -15.46
N THR A 268 -3.33 -26.70 -16.17
CA THR A 268 -2.37 -27.64 -15.58
C THR A 268 -1.01 -26.96 -15.42
N GLY A 269 -0.19 -27.38 -14.46
CA GLY A 269 1.15 -26.81 -14.28
C GLY A 269 2.01 -26.90 -15.54
N ARG A 270 1.81 -27.96 -16.35
CA ARG A 270 2.43 -28.09 -17.68
C ARG A 270 1.96 -27.01 -18.66
N GLN A 271 0.66 -26.70 -18.69
CA GLN A 271 0.12 -25.62 -19.54
C GLN A 271 0.63 -24.25 -19.11
N VAL A 272 0.80 -23.98 -17.81
CA VAL A 272 1.42 -22.73 -17.34
C VAL A 272 2.86 -22.61 -17.89
N ILE A 273 3.67 -23.66 -17.73
CA ILE A 273 5.06 -23.69 -18.28
C ILE A 273 5.06 -23.53 -19.81
N ASP A 274 4.14 -24.17 -20.54
CA ASP A 274 4.10 -24.08 -22.00
C ASP A 274 3.52 -22.76 -22.52
N ILE A 275 2.69 -22.04 -21.74
CA ILE A 275 2.31 -20.64 -22.01
C ILE A 275 3.53 -19.74 -21.83
N TYR A 276 4.16 -19.78 -20.65
CA TYR A 276 5.27 -18.87 -20.31
C TYR A 276 6.60 -19.17 -21.02
N SER A 277 6.79 -20.38 -21.54
CA SER A 277 7.85 -20.70 -22.53
C SER A 277 7.40 -20.57 -23.99
N GLY A 278 6.28 -19.86 -24.24
CA GLY A 278 5.85 -19.42 -25.57
C GLY A 278 5.40 -20.50 -26.55
N LYS A 279 5.19 -21.75 -26.10
CA LYS A 279 4.70 -22.86 -26.95
C LYS A 279 3.19 -22.81 -27.12
N ILE A 280 2.47 -22.36 -26.10
CA ILE A 280 1.03 -22.09 -26.14
C ILE A 280 0.83 -20.57 -26.20
N LYS A 281 0.45 -20.06 -27.38
CA LYS A 281 0.20 -18.63 -27.62
C LYS A 281 -1.29 -18.28 -27.83
N ASN A 282 -2.20 -19.23 -27.65
CA ASN A 282 -3.64 -19.05 -27.91
C ASN A 282 -4.51 -19.84 -26.91
N TRP A 283 -5.52 -19.20 -26.33
CA TRP A 283 -6.40 -19.75 -25.30
C TRP A 283 -7.14 -21.03 -25.74
N LYS A 284 -7.38 -21.21 -27.03
CA LYS A 284 -8.00 -22.43 -27.60
C LYS A 284 -7.21 -23.71 -27.31
N ALA A 285 -5.89 -23.62 -27.19
CA ALA A 285 -5.05 -24.78 -26.87
C ALA A 285 -5.22 -25.28 -25.43
N VAL A 286 -5.82 -24.47 -24.55
CA VAL A 286 -6.17 -24.80 -23.16
C VAL A 286 -7.69 -24.83 -22.93
N GLY A 287 -8.48 -24.93 -24.01
CA GLY A 287 -9.93 -25.07 -23.96
C GLY A 287 -10.74 -23.77 -23.90
N GLY A 288 -10.08 -22.61 -24.03
CA GLY A 288 -10.75 -21.30 -24.06
C GLY A 288 -11.13 -20.78 -25.45
N SER A 289 -11.49 -19.50 -25.51
CA SER A 289 -11.73 -18.74 -26.75
C SER A 289 -10.57 -18.80 -27.74
N SER A 290 -10.83 -18.51 -29.02
CA SER A 290 -9.82 -18.52 -30.10
C SER A 290 -8.93 -17.27 -30.15
N GLN A 291 -8.54 -16.74 -28.98
CA GLN A 291 -7.78 -15.49 -28.82
C GLN A 291 -6.32 -15.75 -28.42
N ALA A 292 -5.45 -14.79 -28.72
CA ALA A 292 -4.06 -14.81 -28.27
C ALA A 292 -3.97 -14.74 -26.73
N ILE A 293 -2.90 -15.29 -26.16
CA ILE A 293 -2.60 -15.13 -24.73
C ILE A 293 -1.61 -13.99 -24.57
N ARG A 294 -1.99 -12.96 -23.81
CA ARG A 294 -1.08 -11.91 -23.34
C ARG A 294 -0.56 -12.33 -21.97
N ALA A 295 0.56 -13.06 -21.95
CA ALA A 295 1.15 -13.59 -20.72
C ALA A 295 2.11 -12.55 -20.12
N PHE A 296 1.66 -11.88 -19.06
CA PHE A 296 2.41 -10.86 -18.35
C PHE A 296 3.50 -11.47 -17.48
N GLN A 297 4.68 -10.86 -17.54
CA GLN A 297 5.92 -11.22 -16.84
C GLN A 297 6.44 -10.00 -16.04
N ARG A 298 7.46 -10.21 -15.20
CA ARG A 298 8.17 -9.18 -14.45
C ARG A 298 9.67 -9.21 -14.82
N PRO A 299 10.45 -8.13 -14.62
CA PRO A 299 11.90 -8.14 -14.79
C PRO A 299 12.59 -9.25 -13.99
N GLU A 300 13.70 -9.76 -14.53
CA GLU A 300 14.62 -10.67 -13.86
C GLU A 300 15.03 -10.12 -12.48
N ASN A 301 15.35 -11.01 -11.53
CA ASN A 301 15.68 -10.70 -10.14
C ASN A 301 14.55 -10.10 -9.28
N SER A 302 13.43 -9.65 -9.85
CA SER A 302 12.28 -9.20 -9.06
C SER A 302 11.66 -10.34 -8.24
N GLY A 303 11.17 -10.07 -7.04
CA GLY A 303 10.81 -11.11 -6.07
C GLY A 303 9.79 -12.13 -6.58
N SER A 304 8.80 -11.69 -7.36
CA SER A 304 7.79 -12.57 -7.96
C SER A 304 8.26 -13.29 -9.22
N GLN A 305 9.19 -12.71 -9.99
CA GLN A 305 9.87 -13.39 -11.09
C GLN A 305 10.72 -14.55 -10.57
N ASN A 306 11.48 -14.33 -9.48
CA ASN A 306 12.27 -15.37 -8.83
C ASN A 306 11.39 -16.55 -8.35
N LEU A 307 10.18 -16.26 -7.84
CA LEU A 307 9.19 -17.28 -7.49
C LEU A 307 8.63 -18.01 -8.73
N MET A 308 8.37 -17.30 -9.83
CA MET A 308 7.92 -17.89 -11.11
C MET A 308 8.96 -18.87 -11.66
N GLU A 309 10.23 -18.46 -11.70
CA GLU A 309 11.33 -19.29 -12.18
C GLU A 309 11.56 -20.53 -11.29
N LYS A 310 11.62 -20.32 -9.97
CA LYS A 310 11.88 -21.36 -8.96
C LYS A 310 10.73 -22.37 -8.83
N LEU A 311 9.50 -21.89 -8.71
CA LEU A 311 8.35 -22.72 -8.35
C LEU A 311 7.65 -23.31 -9.58
N VAL A 312 7.59 -22.57 -10.69
CA VAL A 312 6.81 -22.94 -11.88
C VAL A 312 7.72 -23.46 -12.98
N MET A 313 8.65 -22.64 -13.44
CA MET A 313 9.43 -22.94 -14.66
C MET A 313 10.51 -24.00 -14.45
N LYS A 314 11.10 -24.07 -13.25
CA LYS A 314 12.05 -25.10 -12.79
C LYS A 314 13.20 -25.37 -13.78
N GLY A 315 13.82 -24.30 -14.26
CA GLY A 315 14.91 -24.35 -15.25
C GLY A 315 14.45 -24.46 -16.72
N THR A 316 13.15 -24.42 -17.00
CA THR A 316 12.64 -24.15 -18.36
C THR A 316 12.79 -22.65 -18.63
N ALA A 317 13.49 -22.26 -19.69
CA ALA A 317 13.55 -20.86 -20.10
C ALA A 317 12.13 -20.30 -20.38
N MET A 318 11.84 -19.10 -19.87
CA MET A 318 10.68 -18.32 -20.28
C MET A 318 10.91 -17.78 -21.70
N ALA A 319 9.82 -17.42 -22.38
CA ALA A 319 9.91 -16.77 -23.68
C ALA A 319 10.08 -15.26 -23.50
N GLU A 320 10.94 -14.66 -24.34
CA GLU A 320 10.97 -13.21 -24.56
C GLU A 320 9.54 -12.72 -24.83
N ALA A 321 9.03 -11.91 -23.91
CA ALA A 321 7.76 -11.22 -24.05
C ALA A 321 7.96 -9.92 -24.85
N PRO A 322 6.92 -9.41 -25.53
CA PRO A 322 6.86 -8.00 -25.88
C PRO A 322 7.11 -7.16 -24.62
N GLN A 323 7.86 -6.06 -24.73
CA GLN A 323 8.20 -5.21 -23.59
C GLN A 323 6.95 -4.73 -22.82
N ASP A 324 5.88 -4.41 -23.56
CA ASP A 324 4.54 -4.12 -23.04
C ASP A 324 3.96 -5.16 -22.06
N TYR A 325 4.45 -6.40 -22.07
CA TYR A 325 4.00 -7.48 -21.19
C TYR A 325 5.02 -7.79 -20.08
N VAL A 326 6.18 -7.13 -20.05
CA VAL A 326 7.14 -7.17 -18.93
C VAL A 326 6.93 -5.89 -18.12
N VAL A 327 6.47 -6.03 -16.88
CA VAL A 327 6.04 -4.89 -16.06
C VAL A 327 6.87 -4.80 -14.79
N SER A 328 7.36 -3.62 -14.43
CA SER A 328 8.34 -3.49 -13.34
C SER A 328 7.74 -3.76 -11.98
N GLU A 329 6.46 -3.40 -11.72
CA GLU A 329 5.81 -3.63 -10.41
C GLU A 329 4.49 -4.43 -10.36
N MET A 330 4.13 -4.87 -9.14
CA MET A 330 3.07 -5.86 -8.93
C MET A 330 1.66 -5.31 -9.06
N GLY A 331 1.33 -4.18 -8.42
CA GLY A 331 0.02 -3.54 -8.58
C GLY A 331 -0.24 -3.19 -10.05
N GLU A 332 0.81 -2.77 -10.73
CA GLU A 332 0.85 -2.36 -12.13
C GLU A 332 0.68 -3.57 -13.09
N LEU A 333 1.17 -4.76 -12.72
CA LEU A 333 0.80 -6.04 -13.36
C LEU A 333 -0.70 -6.32 -13.23
N ILE A 334 -1.25 -6.12 -12.04
CA ILE A 334 -2.67 -6.39 -11.74
C ILE A 334 -3.55 -5.39 -12.52
N GLU A 335 -3.17 -4.11 -12.62
CA GLU A 335 -3.83 -3.13 -13.50
C GLU A 335 -3.74 -3.51 -14.97
N LYS A 336 -2.57 -3.90 -15.48
CA LYS A 336 -2.47 -4.31 -16.90
C LYS A 336 -3.27 -5.57 -17.20
N VAL A 337 -3.48 -6.49 -16.25
CA VAL A 337 -4.40 -7.63 -16.48
C VAL A 337 -5.86 -7.16 -16.45
N SER A 338 -6.26 -6.29 -15.51
CA SER A 338 -7.66 -5.83 -15.34
C SER A 338 -8.16 -4.94 -16.48
N ALA A 339 -7.30 -4.05 -16.98
CA ALA A 339 -7.66 -3.02 -17.96
C ALA A 339 -8.05 -3.55 -19.36
N TYR A 340 -7.82 -4.83 -19.67
CA TYR A 340 -8.14 -5.43 -20.98
C TYR A 340 -9.64 -5.73 -21.21
N ASP A 341 -10.51 -4.73 -21.06
CA ASP A 341 -11.88 -4.65 -21.62
C ASP A 341 -12.78 -5.89 -21.38
N ASN A 342 -12.53 -6.66 -20.32
CA ASN A 342 -13.08 -8.01 -20.10
C ASN A 342 -12.90 -9.01 -21.28
N THR A 343 -12.02 -8.72 -22.24
CA THR A 343 -11.73 -9.52 -23.44
C THR A 343 -11.20 -10.93 -23.14
N GLY A 344 -10.67 -11.13 -21.93
CA GLY A 344 -10.14 -12.41 -21.47
C GLY A 344 -8.74 -12.77 -21.98
N GLU A 345 -8.07 -11.89 -22.73
CA GLU A 345 -6.80 -12.20 -23.40
C GLU A 345 -5.60 -12.29 -22.45
N ALA A 346 -5.62 -11.50 -21.37
CA ALA A 346 -4.54 -11.40 -20.40
C ALA A 346 -4.47 -12.58 -19.42
N LEU A 347 -3.24 -12.97 -19.08
CA LEU A 347 -2.87 -13.84 -17.97
C LEU A 347 -1.70 -13.20 -17.24
N GLY A 348 -1.78 -13.04 -15.93
CA GLY A 348 -0.69 -12.60 -15.08
C GLY A 348 -0.53 -13.48 -13.84
N TYR A 349 0.48 -13.20 -13.03
CA TYR A 349 0.70 -13.83 -11.74
C TYR A 349 1.03 -12.81 -10.66
N SER A 350 0.76 -13.18 -9.41
CA SER A 350 1.15 -12.42 -8.23
C SER A 350 1.39 -13.35 -7.06
N VAL A 351 1.79 -12.81 -5.91
CA VAL A 351 1.67 -13.49 -4.62
C VAL A 351 0.24 -13.33 -4.11
N TYR A 352 -0.32 -14.38 -3.50
CA TYR A 352 -1.74 -14.47 -3.12
C TYR A 352 -2.15 -13.33 -2.18
N TYR A 353 -1.34 -12.99 -1.19
CA TYR A 353 -1.66 -11.88 -0.28
C TYR A 353 -1.78 -10.55 -1.03
N TYR A 354 -0.81 -10.21 -1.88
CA TYR A 354 -0.82 -8.93 -2.60
C TYR A 354 -2.08 -8.81 -3.50
N ALA A 355 -2.39 -9.85 -4.28
CA ALA A 355 -3.54 -9.86 -5.18
C ALA A 355 -4.91 -9.93 -4.49
N LYS A 356 -4.98 -10.51 -3.27
CA LYS A 356 -6.24 -10.69 -2.53
C LYS A 356 -6.50 -9.60 -1.50
N ASN A 357 -5.46 -9.00 -0.92
CA ASN A 357 -5.60 -8.11 0.23
C ASN A 357 -5.04 -6.71 -0.03
N MET A 358 -3.95 -6.56 -0.79
CA MET A 358 -3.38 -5.22 -1.07
C MET A 358 -3.96 -4.57 -2.33
N TYR A 359 -4.36 -5.37 -3.33
CA TYR A 359 -4.66 -4.86 -4.66
C TYR A 359 -5.79 -5.63 -5.37
N GLN A 360 -6.98 -5.68 -4.75
CA GLN A 360 -8.17 -6.29 -5.38
C GLN A 360 -8.66 -5.47 -6.58
N LYS A 361 -9.00 -6.16 -7.67
CA LYS A 361 -9.74 -5.61 -8.83
C LYS A 361 -10.91 -6.53 -9.17
N PRO A 362 -12.18 -6.07 -9.13
CA PRO A 362 -13.35 -6.92 -9.37
C PRO A 362 -13.43 -7.47 -10.81
N GLU A 363 -12.72 -6.85 -11.75
CA GLU A 363 -12.52 -7.31 -13.14
C GLU A 363 -11.74 -8.62 -13.24
N LEU A 364 -11.03 -9.00 -12.17
CA LEU A 364 -10.13 -10.15 -12.15
C LEU A 364 -10.70 -11.35 -11.39
N LYS A 365 -10.16 -12.52 -11.71
CA LYS A 365 -10.30 -13.76 -10.94
C LYS A 365 -9.00 -14.54 -10.94
N PHE A 366 -8.78 -15.30 -9.87
CA PHE A 366 -7.76 -16.35 -9.84
C PHE A 366 -8.14 -17.51 -10.76
N MET A 367 -7.14 -18.14 -11.36
CA MET A 367 -7.25 -19.44 -12.01
C MET A 367 -6.82 -20.56 -11.06
N ALA A 368 -7.49 -21.70 -11.12
CA ALA A 368 -7.01 -22.92 -10.47
C ALA A 368 -5.79 -23.49 -11.20
N VAL A 369 -4.83 -24.06 -10.48
CA VAL A 369 -3.73 -24.83 -11.08
C VAL A 369 -3.90 -26.30 -10.75
N ASP A 370 -3.78 -27.15 -11.78
CA ASP A 370 -4.01 -28.61 -11.71
C ASP A 370 -5.35 -28.99 -11.05
N GLY A 371 -6.36 -28.12 -11.20
CA GLY A 371 -7.71 -28.27 -10.64
C GLY A 371 -7.94 -27.62 -9.26
N VAL A 372 -6.89 -27.17 -8.58
CA VAL A 372 -6.98 -26.57 -7.23
C VAL A 372 -7.02 -25.03 -7.32
N MET A 373 -8.05 -24.41 -6.73
CA MET A 373 -8.14 -22.95 -6.59
C MET A 373 -7.28 -22.47 -5.40
N PRO A 374 -6.64 -21.29 -5.48
CA PRO A 374 -5.92 -20.75 -4.33
C PRO A 374 -6.87 -20.22 -3.25
N SER A 375 -6.87 -20.87 -2.10
CA SER A 375 -7.48 -20.43 -0.84
C SER A 375 -6.45 -20.42 0.30
N SER A 376 -6.77 -19.74 1.41
CA SER A 376 -5.94 -19.83 2.62
C SER A 376 -5.76 -21.28 3.08
N ASP A 377 -6.79 -22.12 2.96
CA ASP A 377 -6.72 -23.54 3.34
C ASP A 377 -5.78 -24.33 2.42
N THR A 378 -5.94 -24.20 1.10
CA THR A 378 -5.14 -24.96 0.12
C THR A 378 -3.67 -24.53 0.06
N ILE A 379 -3.37 -23.32 0.54
CA ILE A 379 -2.00 -22.81 0.69
C ILE A 379 -1.41 -23.32 2.03
N ARG A 380 -2.23 -23.44 3.08
CA ARG A 380 -1.80 -23.96 4.39
C ARG A 380 -1.58 -25.48 4.40
N ASP A 381 -2.41 -26.25 3.71
CA ASP A 381 -2.21 -27.70 3.56
C ASP A 381 -1.20 -28.07 2.45
N GLY A 382 -0.92 -27.15 1.53
CA GLY A 382 0.02 -27.33 0.41
C GLY A 382 -0.57 -28.06 -0.80
N SER A 383 -1.90 -28.19 -0.88
CA SER A 383 -2.61 -28.79 -2.02
C SER A 383 -2.65 -27.87 -3.25
N TYR A 384 -2.61 -26.54 -3.07
CA TYR A 384 -2.39 -25.61 -4.18
C TYR A 384 -0.89 -25.62 -4.56
N PRO A 385 -0.53 -25.78 -5.84
CA PRO A 385 0.87 -25.78 -6.25
C PRO A 385 1.49 -24.38 -6.21
N TYR A 386 2.82 -24.30 -6.11
CA TYR A 386 3.58 -23.04 -6.04
C TYR A 386 3.39 -22.22 -4.76
N VAL A 387 3.11 -22.90 -3.64
CA VAL A 387 3.25 -22.36 -2.29
C VAL A 387 4.72 -22.05 -1.97
N SER A 388 4.95 -20.97 -1.22
CA SER A 388 6.22 -20.62 -0.57
C SER A 388 5.96 -20.18 0.86
N ASP A 389 6.83 -20.54 1.79
CA ASP A 389 6.82 -19.92 3.13
C ASP A 389 7.33 -18.46 3.05
N PHE A 390 6.95 -17.65 4.04
CA PHE A 390 7.60 -16.40 4.40
C PHE A 390 8.02 -16.42 5.89
N TYR A 391 9.03 -15.63 6.23
CA TYR A 391 9.89 -15.87 7.37
C TYR A 391 10.01 -14.65 8.28
N ALA A 392 10.25 -14.92 9.56
CA ALA A 392 10.89 -13.97 10.47
C ALA A 392 12.39 -14.31 10.58
N ALA A 393 13.24 -13.30 10.75
CA ALA A 393 14.66 -13.47 11.00
C ALA A 393 15.22 -12.46 12.01
N VAL A 394 16.15 -12.93 12.84
CA VAL A 394 16.93 -12.14 13.81
C VAL A 394 18.39 -12.62 13.81
N ARG A 395 19.31 -11.85 14.40
CA ARG A 395 20.71 -12.29 14.58
C ARG A 395 20.81 -13.45 15.58
N LYS A 396 21.85 -14.29 15.47
CA LYS A 396 22.08 -15.44 16.40
C LYS A 396 22.48 -15.02 17.82
N ASP A 397 23.09 -13.86 17.97
CA ASP A 397 23.51 -13.24 19.23
C ASP A 397 22.46 -12.29 19.82
N GLU A 398 21.30 -12.13 19.17
CA GLU A 398 20.17 -11.33 19.65
C GLU A 398 19.69 -11.81 21.03
N PRO A 399 19.70 -10.95 22.08
CA PRO A 399 19.34 -11.33 23.45
C PRO A 399 17.91 -11.86 23.55
N LYS A 400 17.70 -12.95 24.30
CA LYS A 400 16.40 -13.64 24.38
C LYS A 400 15.30 -12.84 25.08
N ASP A 401 15.70 -11.81 25.82
CA ASP A 401 14.87 -10.82 26.49
C ASP A 401 14.68 -9.52 25.69
N SER A 402 15.35 -9.35 24.54
CA SER A 402 15.18 -8.16 23.69
C SER A 402 13.78 -8.10 23.06
N ASN A 403 13.33 -6.89 22.73
CA ASN A 403 12.02 -6.71 22.10
C ASN A 403 11.96 -7.34 20.69
N ALA A 404 13.07 -7.33 19.95
CA ALA A 404 13.19 -8.04 18.67
C ALA A 404 13.00 -9.55 18.85
N TYR A 405 13.68 -10.16 19.83
CA TYR A 405 13.55 -11.59 20.08
C TYR A 405 12.16 -11.98 20.62
N ARG A 406 11.57 -11.14 21.48
CA ARG A 406 10.19 -11.34 22.00
C ARG A 406 9.15 -11.33 20.87
N LEU A 407 9.27 -10.42 19.90
CA LEU A 407 8.38 -10.38 18.72
C LEU A 407 8.67 -11.54 17.76
N PHE A 408 9.94 -11.87 17.52
CA PHE A 408 10.35 -13.03 16.73
C PHE A 408 9.73 -14.34 17.24
N GLU A 409 9.74 -14.60 18.55
CA GLU A 409 9.08 -15.78 19.11
C GLU A 409 7.55 -15.69 19.05
N TRP A 410 6.99 -14.53 19.39
CA TRP A 410 5.53 -14.32 19.35
C TRP A 410 4.90 -14.55 17.97
N LEU A 411 5.62 -14.29 16.87
CA LEU A 411 5.12 -14.52 15.50
C LEU A 411 4.72 -15.98 15.19
N THR A 412 5.24 -16.97 15.95
CA THR A 412 4.84 -18.39 15.84
C THR A 412 3.98 -18.87 17.02
N SER A 413 3.50 -17.96 17.87
CA SER A 413 2.49 -18.24 18.89
C SER A 413 1.07 -18.13 18.31
N ASP A 414 0.08 -18.65 19.03
CA ASP A 414 -1.33 -18.61 18.63
C ASP A 414 -1.83 -17.18 18.30
N ASP A 415 -1.39 -16.20 19.08
CA ASP A 415 -1.74 -14.79 18.88
C ASP A 415 -1.08 -14.20 17.62
N GLY A 416 0.20 -14.51 17.37
CA GLY A 416 0.89 -14.10 16.15
C GLY A 416 0.30 -14.76 14.90
N GLN A 417 -0.05 -16.04 14.99
CA GLN A 417 -0.73 -16.78 13.92
C GLN A 417 -2.14 -16.25 13.66
N ALA A 418 -2.88 -15.89 14.71
CA ALA A 418 -4.18 -15.25 14.58
C ALA A 418 -4.09 -13.86 13.93
N LEU A 419 -3.08 -13.06 14.24
CA LEU A 419 -2.84 -11.80 13.51
C LEU A 419 -2.60 -12.05 12.02
N ILE A 420 -1.64 -12.93 11.71
CA ILE A 420 -1.26 -13.27 10.33
C ILE A 420 -2.49 -13.74 9.52
N ASN A 421 -3.31 -14.63 10.10
CA ASN A 421 -4.55 -15.09 9.48
C ASN A 421 -5.61 -13.98 9.32
N THR A 422 -5.76 -13.10 10.31
CA THR A 422 -6.82 -12.08 10.31
C THR A 422 -6.53 -10.94 9.34
N LEU A 423 -5.26 -10.56 9.17
CA LEU A 423 -4.83 -9.62 8.13
C LEU A 423 -5.01 -10.20 6.71
N GLY A 424 -5.15 -11.53 6.58
CA GLY A 424 -5.49 -12.24 5.34
C GLY A 424 -4.35 -13.02 4.68
N TYR A 425 -3.15 -13.00 5.26
CA TYR A 425 -2.07 -13.94 4.95
C TYR A 425 -2.48 -15.37 5.37
N VAL A 426 -1.60 -16.35 5.13
CA VAL A 426 -1.82 -17.73 5.55
C VAL A 426 -0.83 -18.08 6.65
N GLY A 427 -1.26 -18.09 7.91
CA GLY A 427 -0.43 -18.60 9.02
C GLY A 427 -0.10 -20.07 8.83
N ILE A 428 1.05 -20.51 9.37
CA ILE A 428 1.42 -21.93 9.46
C ILE A 428 0.42 -22.75 10.32
N GLN A 429 -0.39 -22.08 11.13
CA GLN A 429 -1.51 -22.64 11.90
C GLN A 429 -2.83 -21.91 11.55
N ASP A 430 -3.99 -22.57 11.70
CA ASP A 430 -5.33 -21.95 11.50
C ASP A 430 -5.91 -21.35 12.79
N VAL A 431 -5.12 -20.60 13.55
CA VAL A 431 -5.61 -19.91 14.74
C VAL A 431 -6.45 -18.71 14.33
N LYS A 432 -7.61 -18.56 14.97
CA LYS A 432 -8.58 -17.48 14.72
C LYS A 432 -8.98 -16.86 16.06
N LYS A 433 -8.43 -15.69 16.36
CA LYS A 433 -8.75 -14.83 17.51
C LYS A 433 -9.12 -13.43 17.01
N PRO A 434 -10.10 -12.73 17.59
CA PRO A 434 -10.41 -11.34 17.22
C PRO A 434 -9.22 -10.42 17.53
N LEU A 435 -9.02 -9.40 16.68
CA LEU A 435 -8.09 -8.32 16.97
C LEU A 435 -8.76 -7.30 17.91
N PRO A 436 -7.99 -6.50 18.67
CA PRO A 436 -8.52 -5.38 19.44
C PRO A 436 -9.29 -4.37 18.55
N GLN A 437 -10.20 -3.61 19.16
CA GLN A 437 -10.99 -2.60 18.45
C GLN A 437 -10.08 -1.59 17.71
N GLY A 438 -10.43 -1.29 16.45
CA GLY A 438 -9.64 -0.41 15.57
C GLY A 438 -8.60 -1.13 14.71
N PHE A 439 -8.59 -2.47 14.69
CA PHE A 439 -7.84 -3.29 13.73
C PHE A 439 -8.71 -3.87 12.59
N GLU A 440 -10.02 -3.61 12.61
CA GLU A 440 -10.86 -3.84 11.45
C GLU A 440 -10.40 -2.89 10.34
N GLY A 441 -9.99 -3.46 9.19
CA GLY A 441 -9.36 -2.69 8.12
C GLY A 441 -10.33 -1.70 7.47
N GLU A 442 -10.32 -0.45 7.95
CA GLU A 442 -10.96 0.68 7.28
C GLU A 442 -10.21 0.98 5.98
N GLY A 443 -10.55 0.26 4.90
CA GLY A 443 -10.07 0.58 3.57
C GLY A 443 -10.48 2.02 3.23
N GLU A 444 -9.50 2.94 3.20
CA GLU A 444 -9.73 4.37 3.10
C GLU A 444 -10.45 4.73 1.80
N VAL A 445 -11.77 4.88 1.88
CA VAL A 445 -12.59 5.38 0.77
C VAL A 445 -12.45 6.89 0.71
N PHE A 446 -11.38 7.35 0.05
CA PHE A 446 -11.21 8.75 -0.33
C PHE A 446 -12.42 9.21 -1.15
N LYS A 447 -13.00 10.35 -0.74
CA LYS A 447 -14.19 10.97 -1.37
C LYS A 447 -13.95 12.42 -1.76
N ALA A 448 -12.76 12.95 -1.44
CA ALA A 448 -12.32 14.24 -1.91
C ALA A 448 -12.03 14.16 -3.41
N GLU A 449 -12.31 15.24 -4.12
CA GLU A 449 -11.94 15.41 -5.52
C GLU A 449 -11.00 16.59 -5.64
N ILE A 450 -10.06 16.49 -6.57
CA ILE A 450 -9.17 17.57 -6.96
C ILE A 450 -9.91 18.43 -8.01
N PRO A 451 -9.98 19.76 -7.86
CA PRO A 451 -10.91 20.61 -8.61
C PRO A 451 -10.47 20.93 -10.06
N LEU A 452 -10.25 19.90 -10.87
CA LEU A 452 -9.88 20.00 -12.30
C LEU A 452 -11.02 20.55 -13.18
N SER A 453 -10.66 21.29 -14.22
CA SER A 453 -11.55 21.73 -15.30
C SER A 453 -11.89 20.61 -16.30
N LYS A 454 -12.81 20.89 -17.24
CA LYS A 454 -13.21 19.89 -18.24
C LYS A 454 -12.14 19.68 -19.31
N GLY A 455 -11.40 18.59 -19.18
CA GLY A 455 -10.40 18.12 -20.15
C GLY A 455 -9.04 17.92 -19.50
N GLU A 456 -8.80 18.59 -18.37
CA GLU A 456 -7.61 18.40 -17.56
C GLU A 456 -7.53 17.00 -16.95
N ALA A 457 -6.31 16.54 -16.74
CA ALA A 457 -5.98 15.32 -16.00
C ALA A 457 -4.76 15.57 -15.13
N ILE A 458 -4.53 14.71 -14.13
CA ILE A 458 -3.32 14.75 -13.32
C ILE A 458 -2.34 13.75 -13.92
N LEU A 459 -1.17 14.23 -14.33
CA LEU A 459 -0.04 13.39 -14.69
C LEU A 459 0.81 13.13 -13.46
N ALA A 460 1.45 11.97 -13.41
CA ALA A 460 2.50 11.67 -12.46
C ALA A 460 3.58 10.81 -13.09
N ASP A 461 4.80 10.95 -12.56
CA ASP A 461 5.90 10.07 -12.88
C ASP A 461 5.60 8.63 -12.41
N GLY A 462 5.71 7.70 -13.35
CA GLY A 462 5.58 6.27 -13.12
C GLY A 462 6.74 5.68 -12.33
N ASP A 463 7.93 6.27 -12.37
CA ASP A 463 9.08 5.77 -11.62
C ASP A 463 8.95 6.15 -10.13
N TYR A 464 8.63 7.41 -9.84
CA TYR A 464 8.28 7.88 -8.49
C TYR A 464 7.09 7.15 -7.85
N LEU A 465 6.01 6.87 -8.61
CA LEU A 465 4.83 6.19 -8.05
C LEU A 465 4.93 4.66 -8.05
N TYR A 466 5.49 4.06 -9.10
CA TYR A 466 5.40 2.62 -9.36
C TYR A 466 6.76 1.94 -9.66
N GLY A 467 7.88 2.67 -9.70
CA GLY A 467 9.18 2.10 -10.08
C GLY A 467 9.24 1.65 -11.55
N GLU A 468 8.55 2.35 -12.45
CA GLU A 468 8.71 2.17 -13.90
C GLU A 468 8.65 3.47 -14.70
N ASN A 469 9.68 3.71 -15.53
CA ASN A 469 9.69 4.71 -16.60
C ASN A 469 8.38 4.75 -17.42
N GLY A 470 7.54 5.73 -17.11
CA GLY A 470 6.25 5.95 -17.74
C GLY A 470 5.53 7.16 -17.16
N ILE A 471 4.36 7.48 -17.73
CA ILE A 471 3.49 8.55 -17.23
C ILE A 471 2.14 7.95 -16.82
N ALA A 472 1.81 8.07 -15.55
CA ALA A 472 0.49 7.78 -15.02
C ALA A 472 -0.45 8.96 -15.30
N VAL A 473 -1.69 8.66 -15.72
CA VAL A 473 -2.72 9.67 -16.00
C VAL A 473 -3.93 9.39 -15.12
N PHE A 474 -4.31 10.34 -14.27
CA PHE A 474 -5.39 10.22 -13.30
C PHE A 474 -6.54 11.20 -13.56
N ASP A 475 -7.74 10.81 -13.15
CA ASP A 475 -8.90 11.71 -13.13
C ASP A 475 -8.94 12.60 -11.86
N ARG A 476 -9.96 13.45 -11.77
CA ARG A 476 -10.23 14.33 -10.61
C ARG A 476 -10.43 13.62 -9.27
N SER A 477 -10.63 12.30 -9.28
CA SER A 477 -10.83 11.45 -8.11
C SER A 477 -9.65 10.51 -7.90
N MET A 478 -8.51 10.78 -8.56
CA MET A 478 -7.28 9.97 -8.54
C MET A 478 -7.46 8.51 -9.01
N ASN A 479 -8.49 8.22 -9.81
CA ASN A 479 -8.57 6.93 -10.51
C ASN A 479 -7.56 6.93 -11.67
N LEU A 480 -6.75 5.87 -11.78
CA LEU A 480 -5.85 5.69 -12.91
C LEU A 480 -6.66 5.49 -14.20
N MET A 481 -6.54 6.43 -15.14
CA MET A 481 -7.20 6.40 -16.44
C MET A 481 -6.40 5.59 -17.47
N LYS A 482 -5.07 5.76 -17.47
CA LYS A 482 -4.11 5.02 -18.31
C LYS A 482 -2.69 5.17 -17.74
N PHE A 483 -1.80 4.28 -18.13
CA PHE A 483 -0.36 4.38 -17.88
C PHE A 483 0.39 4.23 -19.21
N ILE A 484 1.18 5.25 -19.58
CA ILE A 484 1.92 5.31 -20.84
C ILE A 484 3.35 4.87 -20.54
N ARG A 485 3.91 3.96 -21.33
CA ARG A 485 5.11 3.19 -20.96
C ARG A 485 6.30 3.41 -21.84
N HIS A 486 7.46 3.05 -21.27
CA HIS A 486 8.75 3.05 -21.95
C HIS A 486 9.07 4.47 -22.43
N VAL A 487 8.68 5.44 -21.60
CA VAL A 487 8.78 6.87 -21.86
C VAL A 487 9.23 7.61 -20.61
N ASP A 488 10.05 8.64 -20.80
CA ASP A 488 10.43 9.60 -19.76
C ASP A 488 9.96 11.02 -20.16
N ASN A 489 9.64 11.84 -19.17
CA ASN A 489 9.44 13.27 -19.30
C ASN A 489 9.77 13.97 -17.97
N GLN A 490 10.99 14.50 -17.88
CA GLN A 490 11.53 15.13 -16.67
C GLN A 490 10.79 16.40 -16.23
N ALA A 491 9.88 16.95 -17.05
CA ALA A 491 8.98 18.02 -16.63
C ALA A 491 7.78 17.53 -15.78
N VAL A 492 7.48 16.22 -15.77
CA VAL A 492 6.46 15.61 -14.90
C VAL A 492 7.16 15.09 -13.63
N SER A 493 7.56 16.00 -12.73
CA SER A 493 8.39 15.62 -11.57
C SER A 493 7.84 16.12 -10.24
N PRO A 494 7.26 15.24 -9.38
CA PRO A 494 6.72 13.91 -9.69
C PRO A 494 5.23 13.93 -10.11
N PHE A 495 4.59 15.10 -10.16
CA PHE A 495 3.22 15.31 -10.66
C PHE A 495 3.17 16.55 -11.57
N MET A 496 2.10 16.65 -12.38
CA MET A 496 1.74 17.87 -13.11
C MET A 496 0.25 17.87 -13.46
N VAL A 497 -0.46 18.99 -13.27
CA VAL A 497 -1.79 19.19 -13.87
C VAL A 497 -1.64 19.47 -15.38
N TRP A 498 -2.16 18.57 -16.22
CA TRP A 498 -2.14 18.72 -17.69
C TRP A 498 -3.44 19.34 -18.20
N ASP A 499 -3.31 20.31 -19.13
CA ASP A 499 -4.38 21.19 -19.65
C ASP A 499 -5.44 20.52 -20.55
N GLY A 500 -5.27 19.24 -20.86
CA GLY A 500 -6.15 18.50 -21.77
C GLY A 500 -5.85 18.63 -23.26
N ARG A 501 -4.77 19.32 -23.67
CA ARG A 501 -4.49 19.66 -25.08
C ARG A 501 -3.03 19.71 -25.49
N SER A 502 -2.15 20.16 -24.61
CA SER A 502 -0.72 20.36 -24.91
C SER A 502 -0.04 19.02 -25.18
N LEU A 503 0.85 19.01 -26.17
CA LEU A 503 1.69 17.85 -26.45
C LEU A 503 2.83 17.78 -25.43
N LEU A 504 3.22 16.56 -25.06
CA LEU A 504 4.36 16.33 -24.20
C LEU A 504 5.60 16.01 -25.04
N THR A 505 6.70 16.65 -24.71
CA THR A 505 8.06 16.24 -25.09
C THR A 505 8.41 15.01 -24.28
N MET A 506 8.56 13.85 -24.93
CA MET A 506 8.78 12.58 -24.26
C MET A 506 9.93 11.81 -24.92
N GLN A 507 10.87 11.31 -24.12
CA GLN A 507 11.89 10.38 -24.58
C GLN A 507 11.29 8.98 -24.66
N ASP A 508 11.53 8.23 -25.74
CA ASP A 508 11.33 6.78 -25.76
C ASP A 508 12.54 6.09 -25.11
N THR A 509 12.32 5.41 -23.99
CA THR A 509 13.40 4.78 -23.21
C THR A 509 13.94 3.49 -23.84
N LEU A 510 13.35 2.98 -24.92
CA LEU A 510 13.98 1.95 -25.77
C LEU A 510 15.10 2.50 -26.65
N THR A 511 14.91 3.70 -27.21
CA THR A 511 15.79 4.26 -28.24
C THR A 511 16.61 5.46 -27.78
N SER A 512 16.28 6.02 -26.61
CA SER A 512 16.77 7.29 -26.07
C SER A 512 16.49 8.51 -26.95
N ASN A 513 15.63 8.39 -27.97
CA ASN A 513 15.20 9.48 -28.84
C ASN A 513 13.95 10.17 -28.28
N TYR A 514 13.80 11.45 -28.59
CA TYR A 514 12.67 12.28 -28.18
C TYR A 514 11.62 12.36 -29.29
N GLY A 515 10.35 12.45 -28.89
CA GLY A 515 9.18 12.65 -29.76
C GLY A 515 8.15 13.60 -29.11
N LEU A 516 7.13 13.98 -29.88
CA LEU A 516 5.97 14.74 -29.37
C LEU A 516 4.77 13.80 -29.23
N TYR A 517 4.26 13.62 -28.02
CA TYR A 517 3.16 12.70 -27.72
C TYR A 517 1.86 13.44 -27.37
N SER A 518 0.72 12.90 -27.81
CA SER A 518 -0.61 13.40 -27.43
C SER A 518 -1.28 12.47 -26.42
N ILE A 519 -1.41 12.93 -25.17
CA ILE A 519 -2.18 12.23 -24.12
C ILE A 519 -3.65 12.04 -24.53
N ALA A 520 -4.20 12.97 -25.32
CA ALA A 520 -5.58 12.95 -25.80
C ALA A 520 -5.81 11.93 -26.93
N GLU A 521 -4.83 11.73 -27.82
CA GLU A 521 -4.95 10.83 -28.98
C GLU A 521 -4.23 9.49 -28.80
N GLU A 522 -3.52 9.29 -27.69
CA GLU A 522 -2.77 8.07 -27.33
C GLU A 522 -1.78 7.63 -28.41
N ARG A 523 -1.02 8.60 -28.93
CA ARG A 523 -0.01 8.38 -29.98
C ARG A 523 1.07 9.45 -29.98
N TRP A 524 2.20 9.10 -30.59
CA TRP A 524 3.13 10.08 -31.15
C TRP A 524 2.43 10.91 -32.24
N VAL A 525 2.63 12.22 -32.15
CA VAL A 525 2.33 13.20 -33.20
C VAL A 525 3.59 13.44 -34.04
N CYS A 526 4.74 13.54 -33.37
CA CYS A 526 6.06 13.34 -33.96
C CYS A 526 6.69 12.09 -33.32
N GLU A 527 7.03 11.09 -34.14
CA GLU A 527 7.67 9.84 -33.70
C GLU A 527 9.00 10.10 -32.96
N PRO A 528 9.45 9.20 -32.06
CA PRO A 528 10.69 9.36 -31.31
C PRO A 528 11.92 9.05 -32.18
N VAL A 529 12.34 10.05 -32.96
CA VAL A 529 13.48 9.98 -33.90
C VAL A 529 14.45 11.16 -33.77
N TYR A 530 14.23 12.02 -32.79
CA TYR A 530 15.01 13.25 -32.56
C TYR A 530 16.00 13.04 -31.40
N SER A 531 17.18 13.66 -31.46
CA SER A 531 18.17 13.60 -30.38
C SER A 531 17.75 14.41 -29.15
N ASP A 532 16.93 15.44 -29.35
CA ASP A 532 16.33 16.28 -28.31
C ASP A 532 15.13 17.06 -28.89
N ILE A 533 14.29 17.65 -28.03
CA ILE A 533 13.19 18.55 -28.42
C ILE A 533 13.11 19.74 -27.47
N PHE A 534 13.15 20.95 -28.03
CA PHE A 534 13.04 22.21 -27.31
C PHE A 534 11.74 22.96 -27.65
N ILE A 535 11.20 23.70 -26.68
CA ILE A 535 10.01 24.55 -26.87
C ILE A 535 10.44 25.83 -27.59
N THR A 536 9.61 26.29 -28.53
CA THR A 536 9.77 27.60 -29.19
C THR A 536 8.52 28.44 -29.01
N LYS A 537 8.64 29.75 -29.27
CA LYS A 537 7.54 30.72 -29.20
C LYS A 537 6.28 30.26 -29.94
N ASP A 538 6.44 29.65 -31.10
CA ASP A 538 5.37 29.29 -32.04
C ASP A 538 5.09 27.76 -32.07
N GLY A 539 5.85 26.95 -31.33
CA GLY A 539 5.70 25.49 -31.29
C GLY A 539 6.91 24.79 -30.68
N TYR A 540 7.57 23.93 -31.44
CA TYR A 540 8.70 23.10 -31.01
C TYR A 540 9.82 23.10 -32.06
N GLY A 541 11.06 22.99 -31.61
CA GLY A 541 12.21 22.63 -32.45
C GLY A 541 12.63 21.21 -32.12
N LEU A 542 12.90 20.41 -33.16
CA LEU A 542 13.17 18.97 -33.06
C LEU A 542 14.56 18.71 -33.66
N GLU A 543 15.49 18.17 -32.88
CA GLU A 543 16.88 18.00 -33.33
C GLU A 543 17.16 16.63 -33.93
N HIS A 544 17.97 16.58 -34.98
CA HIS A 544 18.72 15.39 -35.36
C HIS A 544 20.23 15.70 -35.31
N ALA A 545 20.88 15.34 -34.20
CA ALA A 545 22.33 15.34 -34.05
C ALA A 545 22.93 14.02 -34.55
N VAL A 546 23.95 14.10 -35.42
CA VAL A 546 24.65 12.94 -35.97
C VAL A 546 26.16 13.11 -35.78
N TRP A 547 26.78 12.19 -35.04
CA TRP A 547 28.24 12.12 -34.90
C TRP A 547 28.86 11.54 -36.17
N VAL A 548 29.84 12.24 -36.75
CA VAL A 548 30.58 11.81 -37.94
C VAL A 548 32.07 11.68 -37.62
N GLU A 549 32.60 10.47 -37.74
CA GLU A 549 34.02 10.20 -37.52
C GLU A 549 34.90 10.67 -38.68
N SER A 550 35.95 11.42 -38.34
CA SER A 550 36.94 12.02 -39.22
C SER A 550 38.36 11.55 -38.83
N GLY A 551 38.58 10.24 -38.89
CA GLY A 551 39.90 9.61 -38.73
C GLY A 551 40.35 9.40 -37.29
N VAL A 552 40.69 10.46 -36.55
CA VAL A 552 41.15 10.40 -35.14
C VAL A 552 40.36 11.32 -34.21
N SER A 553 39.42 12.06 -34.77
CA SER A 553 38.41 12.88 -34.10
C SER A 553 37.08 12.69 -34.82
N GLY A 554 35.99 13.16 -34.24
CA GLY A 554 34.70 13.29 -34.93
C GLY A 554 34.07 14.64 -34.60
N GLU A 555 33.04 14.99 -35.35
CA GLU A 555 32.30 16.24 -35.22
C GLU A 555 30.79 15.93 -35.22
N TRP A 556 30.01 16.70 -34.48
CA TRP A 556 28.54 16.61 -34.51
C TRP A 556 28.00 17.47 -35.65
N HIS A 557 27.12 16.89 -36.48
CA HIS A 557 26.31 17.65 -37.42
C HIS A 557 24.88 17.73 -36.92
N TYR A 558 24.33 18.95 -36.89
CA TYR A 558 22.99 19.22 -36.40
C TYR A 558 22.06 19.58 -37.56
N THR A 559 20.87 18.99 -37.58
CA THR A 559 19.78 19.40 -38.47
C THR A 559 18.48 19.48 -37.68
N TYR A 560 17.67 20.51 -37.94
CA TYR A 560 16.48 20.82 -37.17
C TYR A 560 15.22 20.79 -38.03
N ASP A 561 14.19 20.15 -37.48
CA ASP A 561 12.82 20.34 -37.91
C ASP A 561 12.12 21.31 -36.95
N TYR A 562 11.15 22.06 -37.44
CA TYR A 562 10.28 22.90 -36.61
C TYR A 562 8.84 22.44 -36.76
N ALA A 563 8.10 22.45 -35.65
CA ALA A 563 6.69 22.09 -35.59
C ALA A 563 5.88 23.21 -34.94
N ASP A 564 4.60 23.32 -35.31
CA ASP A 564 3.64 24.17 -34.58
C ASP A 564 3.22 23.55 -33.24
N LYS A 565 2.42 24.27 -32.45
CA LYS A 565 1.90 23.78 -31.14
C LYS A 565 1.01 22.55 -31.23
N ASN A 566 0.62 22.12 -32.43
CA ASN A 566 -0.13 20.89 -32.71
C ASN A 566 0.77 19.76 -33.23
N GLY A 567 2.11 19.93 -33.22
CA GLY A 567 3.07 18.96 -33.75
C GLY A 567 3.13 18.90 -35.28
N THR A 568 2.55 19.88 -35.99
CA THR A 568 2.59 19.93 -37.46
C THR A 568 3.92 20.52 -37.91
N ILE A 569 4.76 19.73 -38.59
CA ILE A 569 6.04 20.19 -39.15
C ILE A 569 5.81 21.40 -40.09
N THR A 570 6.37 22.55 -39.72
CA THR A 570 6.31 23.82 -40.47
C THR A 570 7.54 24.00 -41.36
N GLU A 571 8.72 23.65 -40.86
CA GLU A 571 10.01 23.69 -41.58
C GLU A 571 10.79 22.40 -41.31
N LYS A 572 11.63 21.96 -42.26
CA LYS A 572 12.27 20.64 -42.20
C LYS A 572 13.74 20.67 -42.64
N GLY A 573 14.62 20.01 -41.87
CA GLY A 573 16.02 19.78 -42.24
C GLY A 573 16.87 21.04 -42.33
N VAL A 574 16.63 22.02 -41.46
CA VAL A 574 17.43 23.26 -41.34
C VAL A 574 18.80 22.89 -40.76
N PRO A 575 19.91 23.02 -41.51
CA PRO A 575 21.23 22.64 -41.00
C PRO A 575 21.82 23.73 -40.10
N SER A 576 22.61 23.31 -39.11
CA SER A 576 23.45 24.19 -38.31
C SER A 576 24.85 23.61 -38.12
N ASP A 577 25.85 24.49 -38.10
CA ASP A 577 27.24 24.13 -37.80
C ASP A 577 27.48 23.99 -36.28
N GLU A 578 26.59 24.55 -35.44
CA GLU A 578 26.63 24.52 -33.97
C GLU A 578 25.24 24.23 -33.38
N LYS A 579 25.18 23.79 -32.11
CA LYS A 579 23.94 23.38 -31.44
C LYS A 579 23.09 24.59 -31.04
N ILE A 580 21.89 24.72 -31.59
CA ILE A 580 21.17 26.01 -31.62
C ILE A 580 20.81 26.56 -30.23
N TRP A 581 20.45 25.74 -29.25
CA TRP A 581 20.08 26.22 -27.91
C TRP A 581 21.25 26.42 -26.93
N GLU A 582 22.49 26.19 -27.38
CA GLU A 582 23.71 26.52 -26.63
C GLU A 582 24.37 27.83 -27.14
N GLY A 583 23.73 28.55 -28.07
CA GLY A 583 24.22 29.81 -28.66
C GLY A 583 23.33 31.05 -28.40
N GLU A 584 23.85 32.22 -28.80
CA GLU A 584 23.17 33.54 -28.72
C GLU A 584 21.81 33.51 -29.47
N GLY A 585 20.73 33.19 -28.73
CA GLY A 585 19.40 33.01 -29.30
C GLY A 585 18.41 32.27 -28.40
N CYS A 586 18.90 31.40 -27.52
CA CYS A 586 18.08 30.79 -26.45
C CYS A 586 18.27 31.45 -25.07
N GLU A 587 19.01 32.57 -25.01
CA GLU A 587 19.36 33.29 -23.78
C GLU A 587 18.22 34.15 -23.16
N GLU A 588 16.95 33.77 -23.31
CA GLU A 588 15.85 34.35 -22.51
C GLU A 588 15.63 33.61 -21.16
N LEU A 589 16.43 32.59 -20.84
CA LEU A 589 16.29 31.81 -19.60
C LEU A 589 17.37 32.01 -18.54
N TYR A 590 18.46 32.73 -18.81
CA TYR A 590 19.49 33.09 -17.81
C TYR A 590 19.64 34.60 -17.62
N TYR A 591 18.53 35.29 -17.34
CA TYR A 591 18.53 36.69 -16.92
C TYR A 591 19.39 36.89 -15.66
N GLY A 592 20.53 37.56 -15.80
CA GLY A 592 21.33 38.03 -14.67
C GLY A 592 20.65 39.17 -13.90
N VAL A 593 21.19 39.46 -12.71
CA VAL A 593 20.75 40.58 -11.85
C VAL A 593 20.71 41.91 -12.61
N LYS A 594 21.71 42.16 -13.47
CA LYS A 594 21.80 43.39 -14.27
C LYS A 594 20.72 43.42 -15.34
N GLU A 595 20.54 42.33 -16.06
CA GLU A 595 19.64 42.18 -17.20
C GLU A 595 18.19 42.31 -16.72
N PHE A 596 17.83 41.68 -15.59
CA PHE A 596 16.53 41.87 -14.94
C PHE A 596 16.25 43.33 -14.58
N MET A 597 17.24 44.05 -14.03
CA MET A 597 17.12 45.45 -13.61
C MET A 597 17.10 46.44 -14.79
N GLU A 598 17.71 46.08 -15.92
CA GLU A 598 17.65 46.86 -17.17
C GLU A 598 16.29 46.69 -17.88
N HIS A 599 15.65 45.52 -17.76
CA HIS A 599 14.30 45.28 -18.30
C HIS A 599 13.17 45.81 -17.40
N ASN A 600 13.33 45.79 -16.07
CA ASN A 600 12.29 46.15 -15.09
C ASN A 600 12.68 47.34 -14.18
N PRO A 601 13.11 48.50 -14.73
CA PRO A 601 13.69 49.59 -13.95
C PRO A 601 12.69 50.28 -13.00
N GLU A 602 11.39 50.23 -13.30
CA GLU A 602 10.34 50.75 -12.41
C GLU A 602 10.19 49.94 -11.12
N ILE A 603 10.57 48.65 -11.08
CA ILE A 603 10.63 47.87 -9.83
C ILE A 603 11.72 48.44 -8.92
N ALA A 604 12.92 48.69 -9.46
CA ALA A 604 14.03 49.31 -8.73
C ALA A 604 13.66 50.69 -8.18
N MET A 605 12.97 51.51 -8.98
CA MET A 605 12.47 52.83 -8.54
C MET A 605 11.37 52.73 -7.48
N LYS A 606 10.41 51.81 -7.64
CA LYS A 606 9.30 51.56 -6.70
C LYS A 606 9.80 51.06 -5.35
N LEU A 607 10.82 50.20 -5.35
CA LEU A 607 11.41 49.63 -4.14
C LEU A 607 12.59 50.44 -3.61
N GLU A 608 13.07 51.48 -4.29
CA GLU A 608 14.20 52.33 -3.88
C GLU A 608 15.51 51.52 -3.64
N VAL A 609 15.81 50.58 -4.55
CA VAL A 609 16.95 49.64 -4.44
C VAL A 609 17.91 49.71 -5.64
N THR A 610 19.13 49.23 -5.45
CA THR A 610 20.13 48.97 -6.51
C THR A 610 20.18 47.48 -6.85
N SER A 611 20.98 47.12 -7.86
CA SER A 611 21.30 45.73 -8.23
C SER A 611 21.79 44.88 -7.05
N ASP A 612 22.48 45.51 -6.10
CA ASP A 612 23.13 44.85 -4.96
C ASP A 612 22.12 44.26 -3.94
N ALA A 613 20.83 44.61 -4.09
CA ALA A 613 19.72 44.08 -3.29
C ALA A 613 18.96 42.94 -4.00
N VAL A 614 19.35 42.56 -5.22
CA VAL A 614 18.66 41.59 -6.06
C VAL A 614 19.50 40.32 -6.15
N SER A 615 18.86 39.16 -5.99
CA SER A 615 19.44 37.84 -6.21
C SER A 615 18.53 37.05 -7.14
N ILE A 616 19.10 36.29 -8.08
CA ILE A 616 18.33 35.40 -8.95
C ILE A 616 18.44 33.98 -8.38
N PHE A 617 17.29 33.34 -8.19
CA PHE A 617 17.17 31.95 -7.76
C PHE A 617 16.59 31.12 -8.92
N GLY A 618 17.13 29.94 -9.15
CA GLY A 618 16.64 29.04 -10.19
C GLY A 618 17.33 27.68 -10.14
N THR A 619 16.84 26.78 -10.98
CA THR A 619 17.42 25.44 -11.23
C THR A 619 17.37 25.16 -12.73
N GLU A 620 17.98 24.07 -13.17
CA GLU A 620 17.94 23.61 -14.57
C GLU A 620 16.51 23.24 -15.04
N PHE A 621 15.54 23.14 -14.11
CA PHE A 621 14.17 22.63 -14.35
C PHE A 621 13.06 23.65 -14.02
N GLN A 622 13.38 24.90 -13.65
CA GLN A 622 12.37 25.88 -13.21
C GLN A 622 12.68 27.30 -13.71
N GLU A 623 11.64 28.11 -13.96
CA GLU A 623 11.81 29.53 -14.29
C GLU A 623 12.59 30.27 -13.19
N ASN A 624 13.53 31.12 -13.61
CA ASN A 624 14.29 31.97 -12.71
C ASN A 624 13.38 32.97 -11.96
N ILE A 625 13.67 33.18 -10.68
CA ILE A 625 12.94 34.05 -9.76
C ILE A 625 13.87 35.16 -9.27
N ALA A 626 13.51 36.41 -9.54
CA ALA A 626 14.19 37.58 -9.01
C ALA A 626 13.70 37.87 -7.58
N VAL A 627 14.60 37.76 -6.62
CA VAL A 627 14.36 38.00 -5.19
C VAL A 627 15.02 39.31 -4.79
N ILE A 628 14.22 40.28 -4.37
CA ILE A 628 14.68 41.62 -3.99
C ILE A 628 14.58 41.77 -2.47
N GLU A 629 15.70 42.03 -1.80
CA GLU A 629 15.76 42.22 -0.35
C GLU A 629 15.62 43.72 0.03
N LYS A 630 14.61 44.06 0.85
CA LYS A 630 14.49 45.39 1.48
C LYS A 630 14.20 45.25 2.98
N GLY A 631 15.25 45.31 3.79
CA GLY A 631 15.14 45.23 5.25
C GLY A 631 14.71 43.84 5.73
N SER A 632 13.56 43.72 6.39
CA SER A 632 13.01 42.42 6.80
C SER A 632 12.20 41.73 5.70
N ARG A 633 12.04 42.32 4.51
CA ARG A 633 11.20 41.77 3.44
C ARG A 633 11.98 41.32 2.22
N ASN A 634 11.53 40.20 1.66
CA ASN A 634 11.92 39.74 0.35
C ASN A 634 10.70 39.82 -0.58
N TYR A 635 10.91 40.39 -1.76
CA TYR A 635 9.91 40.55 -2.81
C TYR A 635 10.29 39.63 -3.96
N TYR A 636 9.39 38.73 -4.35
CA TYR A 636 9.65 37.68 -5.33
C TYR A 636 8.96 38.03 -6.64
N TYR A 637 9.70 37.96 -7.73
CA TYR A 637 9.25 38.32 -9.08
C TYR A 637 9.62 37.24 -10.08
N ASP A 638 8.80 37.06 -11.12
CA ASP A 638 9.28 36.40 -12.34
C ASP A 638 10.25 37.33 -13.09
N MET A 639 11.01 36.81 -14.05
CA MET A 639 11.97 37.62 -14.80
C MET A 639 11.31 38.69 -15.71
N ARG A 640 10.00 38.57 -15.92
CA ARG A 640 9.13 39.50 -16.68
C ARG A 640 8.60 40.65 -15.82
N GLY A 641 9.02 40.75 -14.55
CA GLY A 641 8.68 41.83 -13.62
C GLY A 641 7.34 41.67 -12.89
N LYS A 642 6.67 40.53 -13.02
CA LYS A 642 5.42 40.23 -12.31
C LYS A 642 5.73 39.86 -10.86
N CYS A 643 5.14 40.59 -9.91
CA CYS A 643 5.28 40.26 -8.49
C CYS A 643 4.53 38.96 -8.18
N LEU A 644 5.26 37.93 -7.77
CA LEU A 644 4.74 36.62 -7.38
C LEU A 644 4.22 36.63 -5.95
N PHE A 645 5.00 37.19 -5.02
CA PHE A 645 4.62 37.36 -3.61
C PHE A 645 5.58 38.26 -2.80
N GLU A 646 5.14 38.69 -1.62
CA GLU A 646 6.00 39.27 -0.57
C GLU A 646 6.14 38.30 0.61
N PHE A 647 7.36 38.13 1.11
CA PHE A 647 7.65 37.41 2.36
C PHE A 647 8.29 38.35 3.39
N ASP A 648 7.83 38.26 4.64
CA ASP A 648 8.38 39.04 5.76
C ASP A 648 9.21 38.12 6.65
N LYS A 649 10.54 38.23 6.57
CA LYS A 649 11.51 37.37 7.27
C LYS A 649 11.39 37.46 8.79
N SER A 650 10.68 38.47 9.31
CA SER A 650 10.31 38.55 10.74
C SER A 650 9.33 37.44 11.20
N LYS A 651 8.70 36.72 10.26
CA LYS A 651 7.90 35.52 10.56
C LYS A 651 8.72 34.26 10.81
N LEU A 652 10.01 34.24 10.43
CA LEU A 652 10.85 33.06 10.56
C LEU A 652 11.25 32.80 12.03
N PRO A 653 11.23 31.54 12.49
CA PRO A 653 11.60 31.21 13.85
C PRO A 653 13.12 31.38 14.10
N GLY A 654 13.48 31.89 15.27
CA GLY A 654 14.81 31.71 15.87
C GLY A 654 15.99 32.53 15.32
N GLY A 655 15.88 33.14 14.14
CA GLY A 655 16.88 34.11 13.64
C GLY A 655 18.27 33.51 13.37
N ARG A 656 18.30 32.33 12.75
CA ARG A 656 19.52 31.72 12.16
C ARG A 656 19.32 31.53 10.66
N GLU A 657 20.38 31.12 9.98
CA GLU A 657 20.36 30.84 8.55
C GLU A 657 19.33 29.73 8.26
N ILE A 658 18.37 30.09 7.40
CA ILE A 658 17.22 29.30 6.98
C ILE A 658 17.26 29.38 5.46
N MET A 659 17.34 28.24 4.79
CA MET A 659 17.29 28.23 3.33
C MET A 659 15.86 28.55 2.89
N LEU A 660 15.71 29.59 2.07
CA LEU A 660 14.46 30.00 1.45
C LEU A 660 14.53 29.63 -0.02
N PHE A 661 13.68 28.69 -0.44
CA PHE A 661 13.66 28.18 -1.79
C PHE A 661 12.30 28.52 -2.45
N PRO A 662 12.24 29.58 -3.28
CA PRO A 662 11.03 29.94 -4.00
C PRO A 662 10.84 29.05 -5.22
N ILE A 663 9.59 28.66 -5.51
CA ILE A 663 9.20 27.85 -6.68
C ILE A 663 7.97 28.49 -7.33
N ILE A 664 8.02 28.70 -8.65
CA ILE A 664 6.84 28.99 -9.47
C ILE A 664 6.15 27.66 -9.81
N VAL A 665 4.84 27.56 -9.60
CA VAL A 665 4.01 26.44 -10.09
C VAL A 665 3.41 26.82 -11.43
N ASN A 666 2.83 28.02 -11.52
CA ASN A 666 2.35 28.61 -12.76
C ASN A 666 2.22 30.13 -12.63
N ASP A 667 1.68 30.79 -13.67
CA ASP A 667 1.45 32.23 -13.71
C ASP A 667 0.65 32.79 -12.50
N HIS A 668 -0.18 31.98 -11.84
CA HIS A 668 -1.03 32.40 -10.73
C HIS A 668 -0.56 31.90 -9.36
N MET A 669 0.27 30.84 -9.30
CA MET A 669 0.69 30.18 -8.07
C MET A 669 2.21 30.04 -7.98
N ALA A 670 2.73 30.37 -6.80
CA ALA A 670 4.10 30.12 -6.40
C ALA A 670 4.15 29.76 -4.91
N TYR A 671 5.19 29.08 -4.45
CA TYR A 671 5.41 28.81 -3.03
C TYR A 671 6.84 29.11 -2.60
N LEU A 672 7.02 29.21 -1.28
CA LEU A 672 8.31 29.37 -0.63
C LEU A 672 8.51 28.21 0.34
N SER A 673 9.40 27.28 -0.02
CA SER A 673 9.90 26.27 0.91
C SER A 673 10.90 26.90 1.87
N VAL A 674 10.77 26.56 3.14
CA VAL A 674 11.56 27.09 4.24
C VAL A 674 12.16 25.89 4.96
N TYR A 675 13.47 25.80 4.97
CA TYR A 675 14.19 24.66 5.55
C TYR A 675 14.50 24.86 7.03
N ASP A 676 14.71 23.74 7.73
CA ASP A 676 15.29 23.73 9.07
C ASP A 676 16.68 24.38 9.12
N SER A 677 17.20 24.61 10.33
CA SER A 677 18.52 25.21 10.55
C SER A 677 19.70 24.26 10.24
N GLY A 678 19.45 23.05 9.73
CA GLY A 678 20.45 22.15 9.17
C GLY A 678 20.49 22.15 7.63
N GLY A 679 19.47 22.72 6.98
CA GLY A 679 19.23 22.54 5.54
C GLY A 679 18.75 21.13 5.17
N THR A 680 18.38 20.32 6.16
CA THR A 680 18.16 18.86 6.03
C THR A 680 16.72 18.45 5.76
N SER A 681 15.75 19.30 6.11
CA SER A 681 14.33 19.06 5.89
C SER A 681 13.58 20.37 5.74
N ILE A 682 12.52 20.38 4.93
CA ILE A 682 11.58 21.50 4.87
C ILE A 682 10.86 21.58 6.21
N SER A 683 10.83 22.75 6.84
CA SER A 683 10.03 23.04 8.05
C SER A 683 8.65 23.59 7.70
N SER A 684 8.55 24.37 6.63
CA SER A 684 7.30 25.04 6.22
C SER A 684 7.26 25.27 4.71
N ASN A 685 6.09 25.19 4.09
CA ASN A 685 5.83 25.73 2.75
C ASN A 685 4.77 26.82 2.82
N TYR A 686 5.10 28.03 2.35
CA TYR A 686 4.15 29.15 2.24
C TYR A 686 3.65 29.23 0.80
N ILE A 687 2.38 28.89 0.56
CA ILE A 687 1.76 28.82 -0.77
C ILE A 687 1.00 30.10 -1.04
N TYR A 688 1.33 30.75 -2.17
CA TYR A 688 0.77 32.01 -2.61
C TYR A 688 -0.03 31.84 -3.90
N ARG A 689 -1.13 32.58 -4.03
CA ARG A 689 -1.89 32.73 -5.27
C ARG A 689 -2.17 34.22 -5.52
N ASP A 690 -1.87 34.70 -6.72
CA ASP A 690 -2.01 36.10 -7.14
C ASP A 690 -1.39 37.12 -6.13
N GLY A 691 -0.21 36.81 -5.58
CA GLY A 691 0.47 37.64 -4.57
C GLY A 691 -0.02 37.47 -3.13
N ALA A 692 -1.15 36.79 -2.90
CA ALA A 692 -1.72 36.57 -1.58
C ALA A 692 -1.34 35.20 -1.01
N LEU A 693 -0.93 35.15 0.27
CA LEU A 693 -0.72 33.88 0.98
C LEU A 693 -2.07 33.16 1.13
N VAL A 694 -2.20 31.97 0.54
CA VAL A 694 -3.44 31.17 0.59
C VAL A 694 -3.35 29.97 1.53
N LYS A 695 -2.16 29.41 1.75
CA LYS A 695 -1.93 28.32 2.71
C LYS A 695 -0.51 28.36 3.28
N THR A 696 -0.35 27.90 4.51
CA THR A 696 0.93 27.45 5.04
C THR A 696 0.82 25.96 5.35
N LEU A 697 1.71 25.14 4.79
CA LEU A 697 1.87 23.75 5.17
C LEU A 697 3.09 23.65 6.08
N GLU A 698 2.87 23.54 7.38
CA GLU A 698 3.93 23.17 8.30
C GLU A 698 4.30 21.69 8.10
N SER A 699 5.60 21.42 8.16
CA SER A 699 6.19 20.08 8.23
C SER A 699 6.45 19.78 9.71
N ASP A 700 5.63 18.93 10.30
CA ASP A 700 5.84 18.43 11.65
C ASP A 700 6.25 16.95 11.62
N SER A 701 6.89 16.49 12.68
CA SER A 701 7.26 15.08 12.85
C SER A 701 6.07 14.20 13.24
N ALA A 702 4.87 14.52 12.72
CA ALA A 702 3.64 13.76 12.84
C ALA A 702 2.98 13.51 11.48
N SER A 703 2.93 14.51 10.60
CA SER A 703 2.06 14.53 9.40
C SER A 703 2.79 14.47 8.04
N GLY A 704 4.10 14.19 8.05
CA GLY A 704 4.89 13.89 6.85
C GLY A 704 5.52 15.10 6.16
N THR A 705 6.48 14.84 5.28
CA THR A 705 7.17 15.89 4.50
C THR A 705 6.38 16.19 3.23
N VAL A 706 6.25 17.46 2.85
CA VAL A 706 5.59 17.84 1.59
C VAL A 706 6.53 17.54 0.42
N SER A 707 6.07 16.72 -0.52
CA SER A 707 6.85 16.27 -1.68
C SER A 707 6.53 17.01 -2.98
N THR A 708 5.30 17.53 -3.14
CA THR A 708 4.87 18.27 -4.33
C THR A 708 3.78 19.27 -3.96
N ILE A 709 3.70 20.40 -4.68
CA ILE A 709 2.65 21.40 -4.56
C ILE A 709 2.23 21.80 -5.99
N GLU A 710 0.99 21.46 -6.36
CA GLU A 710 0.39 21.67 -7.67
C GLU A 710 -0.71 22.75 -7.62
N GLU A 711 -1.26 23.17 -8.77
CA GLU A 711 -2.32 24.21 -8.80
C GLU A 711 -3.58 23.80 -8.02
N CYS A 712 -3.91 22.51 -8.01
CA CYS A 712 -5.16 21.99 -7.46
C CYS A 712 -5.01 21.09 -6.21
N PHE A 713 -3.79 20.66 -5.87
CA PHE A 713 -3.51 19.73 -4.77
C PHE A 713 -2.08 19.87 -4.24
N TYR A 714 -1.74 19.14 -3.18
CA TYR A 714 -0.36 18.93 -2.74
C TYR A 714 -0.18 17.49 -2.26
N THR A 715 1.07 17.02 -2.15
CA THR A 715 1.40 15.65 -1.73
C THR A 715 2.27 15.63 -0.48
N ARG A 716 2.17 14.57 0.32
CA ARG A 716 2.98 14.35 1.53
C ARG A 716 3.47 12.91 1.61
N THR A 717 4.74 12.71 1.97
CA THR A 717 5.31 11.39 2.25
C THR A 717 5.22 11.08 3.74
N SER A 718 4.80 9.86 4.07
CA SER A 718 4.60 9.39 5.43
C SER A 718 4.97 7.91 5.51
N GLY A 719 6.22 7.64 5.90
CA GLY A 719 6.85 6.34 5.71
C GLY A 719 6.78 5.95 4.23
N ASN A 720 6.25 4.77 3.95
CA ASN A 720 6.25 4.16 2.61
C ASN A 720 5.17 4.74 1.68
N TYR A 721 4.37 5.69 2.16
CA TYR A 721 3.14 6.13 1.51
C TYR A 721 3.19 7.60 1.10
N LEU A 722 2.74 7.85 -0.12
CA LEU A 722 2.44 9.17 -0.63
C LEU A 722 0.94 9.44 -0.52
N TYR A 723 0.58 10.43 0.29
CA TYR A 723 -0.78 10.95 0.39
C TYR A 723 -0.95 12.15 -0.52
N VAL A 724 -2.10 12.23 -1.22
CA VAL A 724 -2.48 13.35 -2.08
C VAL A 724 -3.67 14.06 -1.45
N TYR A 725 -3.56 15.36 -1.22
CA TYR A 725 -4.58 16.19 -0.56
C TYR A 725 -5.06 17.32 -1.49
N ASN A 726 -6.36 17.56 -1.52
CA ASN A 726 -6.87 18.78 -2.16
C ASN A 726 -6.54 20.03 -1.30
N TYR A 727 -6.75 21.24 -1.83
CA TYR A 727 -6.53 22.48 -1.07
C TYR A 727 -7.49 22.71 0.10
N GLN A 728 -8.41 21.79 0.39
CA GLN A 728 -9.27 21.79 1.58
C GLN A 728 -8.69 20.92 2.71
N ASP A 729 -7.49 20.35 2.50
CA ASP A 729 -6.81 19.39 3.40
C ASP A 729 -7.56 18.06 3.55
N GLU A 730 -8.40 17.73 2.57
CA GLU A 730 -9.10 16.45 2.48
C GLU A 730 -8.24 15.46 1.66
N PRO A 731 -7.96 14.24 2.17
CA PRO A 731 -7.19 13.26 1.42
C PRO A 731 -8.00 12.71 0.24
N SER A 732 -7.38 12.77 -0.94
CA SER A 732 -7.95 12.36 -2.23
C SER A 732 -7.38 11.02 -2.71
N ALA A 733 -6.16 10.67 -2.32
CA ALA A 733 -5.56 9.35 -2.57
C ALA A 733 -4.42 9.02 -1.61
N LYS A 734 -4.08 7.73 -1.54
CA LYS A 734 -2.87 7.19 -0.93
C LYS A 734 -2.23 6.18 -1.88
N PHE A 735 -0.95 6.37 -2.19
CA PHE A 735 -0.13 5.45 -2.97
C PHE A 735 0.96 4.84 -2.09
N LEU A 736 1.26 3.57 -2.28
CA LEU A 736 2.49 2.95 -1.75
C LEU A 736 3.62 3.29 -2.73
N MET A 737 4.67 3.97 -2.26
CA MET A 737 5.71 4.51 -3.13
C MET A 737 6.55 3.40 -3.79
N GLY A 738 6.83 3.57 -5.08
CA GLY A 738 7.89 2.85 -5.76
C GLY A 738 9.24 3.31 -5.22
N TYR A 739 9.81 2.59 -4.25
CA TYR A 739 11.14 2.93 -3.73
C TYR A 739 12.17 2.90 -4.86
N TYR A 740 12.72 4.08 -5.17
CA TYR A 740 13.95 4.24 -5.91
C TYR A 740 15.09 3.56 -5.16
N THR A 741 15.69 2.52 -5.76
CA THR A 741 17.04 2.09 -5.37
C THR A 741 18.03 2.83 -6.24
N SER A 742 18.51 3.98 -5.76
CA SER A 742 19.55 4.76 -6.42
C SER A 742 20.94 4.14 -6.17
N ASP A 743 21.19 2.98 -6.78
CA ASP A 743 22.52 2.36 -7.05
C ASP A 743 22.36 1.09 -7.93
#